data_AF-A0A3B9SZI5-F1
#
_entry.id   AF-A0A3B9SZI5-F1
#
_cell.length_a   1.000
_cell.length_b   1.000
_cell.length_c   1.000
_cell.angle_alpha   90.00
_cell.angle_beta   90.00
_cell.angle_gamma   90.00
#
_symmetry.space_group_name_H-M   'P 1'
#
loop_
_entity.id
_entity.type
_entity.pdbx_description
1 polymer ?
#
loop_
_entity_poly.entity_id
_entity_poly.type
_entity_poly.pdbx_seq_one_letter_code
_entity_poly.pdbx_strand_id
1 'polypeptide(L)'
;MTGLSQKTSYPSADIEVTGFEHSHFNNNAFDVVVGNYRVMDAAYDDQKFKIHDYFLAKSVDKLKAGGIMACVTSSGTMDKMDASARMYLAERAELIGAVRLPNNAFKANAGTEVTTDILFFQKREEPLGDKPYPEWTMLSETENELRINSYFKEHSEMVLGTLEKSTNPFSSGVDCIPIPGADLRQQLSEAIGKLSAEINRDPVDMDVRAVQFTDDAPLKTFFMREGNLYFKDSAEKPAEISDLSRKKRDRVIGMIGIRDAARAVIQAQTENCSDEELQKLQAVLNERYDVFYKKNGLIHAKANATVFREDDGFALICSLEKDFDLKKGILKNKADIFTKRTICQFSEVDHADSSEDALIVSIQYRGRIDFPYMEQLCGKSKQEMISDLGDKIFPVPDLVHPDHVSYQTADEYLSGNIRAKLNEARVAASQNPMFERNIPALEAVLPPKLRAGDIKVRLGATWIKPEYIRQFMYETLETPRYYQVKDKEFRRYGGLGNKINVEYVPEAGLWHVSNPKSDTSIKATRDFGTKELTAYQILDDVLNLRAPKVYMTVPDPGSERGEKRVIDGEATSLAQKKAAALQQAFENWVFKDPERAADLVETYNDKFNSMRPREYDGSHLIFPGMAADINLREHQRNAIAHALYGGNALFAHCVGAGKTYEMIATAMEGKRLGMHHKSLFVVPKHLTSQIGEDFLRLYPSANILVATTKDFKASNRRELMARIATGNYDAVIISHDQFKALPLSAERATRQMQQEVDTLTESIDRERAMNGGKSFTVKALERQRRALQQQIEKLVTAAKKDQQNVTFEQLGIDHIFVDEAHEFKNLLCPTKLQNLTGISNSASQKAMDLFLKCRYLDEETGSRGVTLATGTPISNSITEIHTMLRY
;
A
#
# COMPACT_ATOMS: atom_id res chain seq x y z
N MET A 1 -29.08 13.70 0.11
CA MET A 1 -28.71 12.78 -0.98
C MET A 1 -27.23 12.99 -1.26
N THR A 2 -26.41 11.98 -1.01
CA THR A 2 -24.96 12.03 -1.21
C THR A 2 -24.66 12.02 -2.72
N GLY A 3 -23.78 12.93 -3.20
CA GLY A 3 -23.44 13.03 -4.64
C GLY A 3 -22.92 11.73 -5.25
N LEU A 4 -22.42 10.81 -4.41
CA LEU A 4 -22.05 9.44 -4.77
C LEU A 4 -23.23 8.61 -5.31
N SER A 5 -24.44 8.76 -4.77
CA SER A 5 -25.62 8.02 -5.23
C SER A 5 -26.19 8.57 -6.55
N GLN A 6 -26.05 9.87 -6.81
CA GLN A 6 -26.49 10.47 -8.07
C GLN A 6 -25.53 10.14 -9.22
N LYS A 7 -24.23 9.96 -8.93
CA LYS A 7 -23.21 9.57 -9.92
C LYS A 7 -23.48 8.20 -10.53
N THR A 8 -24.10 7.30 -9.76
CA THR A 8 -24.53 5.98 -10.24
C THR A 8 -25.82 6.05 -11.05
N SER A 9 -26.77 6.90 -10.67
CA SER A 9 -28.09 7.00 -11.32
C SER A 9 -28.11 7.85 -12.59
N TYR A 10 -27.17 8.78 -12.75
CA TYR A 10 -27.04 9.63 -13.94
C TYR A 10 -25.58 9.66 -14.43
N PRO A 11 -25.09 8.60 -15.08
CA PRO A 11 -23.67 8.45 -15.44
C PRO A 11 -23.15 9.51 -16.42
N SER A 12 -24.06 10.15 -17.16
CA SER A 12 -23.76 11.23 -18.11
C SER A 12 -23.76 12.63 -17.48
N ALA A 13 -24.14 12.76 -16.20
CA ALA A 13 -24.12 14.04 -15.51
C ALA A 13 -22.72 14.29 -14.92
N ASP A 14 -22.16 15.48 -15.17
CA ASP A 14 -20.91 15.90 -14.54
C ASP A 14 -21.14 16.20 -13.05
N ILE A 15 -20.71 15.27 -12.20
CA ILE A 15 -20.95 15.30 -10.75
C ILE A 15 -19.60 15.33 -10.02
N GLU A 16 -19.25 16.52 -9.51
CA GLU A 16 -18.11 16.77 -8.64
C GLU A 16 -18.53 16.62 -7.17
N VAL A 17 -17.89 15.71 -6.43
CA VAL A 17 -18.14 15.48 -5.00
C VAL A 17 -16.96 16.05 -4.21
N THR A 18 -17.00 17.35 -3.93
CA THR A 18 -15.93 18.09 -3.23
C THR A 18 -16.50 19.13 -2.26
N GLY A 19 -15.68 19.60 -1.32
CA GLY A 19 -16.04 20.75 -0.47
C GLY A 19 -16.21 22.01 -1.33
N PHE A 20 -17.29 22.76 -1.12
CA PHE A 20 -17.61 23.89 -2.00
C PHE A 20 -16.53 24.98 -1.97
N GLU A 21 -15.81 25.13 -0.86
CA GLU A 21 -14.63 26.00 -0.71
C GLU A 21 -13.48 25.61 -1.66
N HIS A 22 -13.36 24.33 -1.99
CA HIS A 22 -12.34 23.77 -2.89
C HIS A 22 -12.81 23.59 -4.34
N SER A 23 -14.10 23.80 -4.63
CA SER A 23 -14.62 23.76 -6.00
C SER A 23 -14.09 24.93 -6.85
N HIS A 24 -13.70 24.62 -8.09
CA HIS A 24 -13.15 25.55 -9.07
C HIS A 24 -14.09 25.79 -10.25
N PHE A 25 -15.41 25.66 -10.04
CA PHE A 25 -16.38 25.96 -11.09
C PHE A 25 -16.22 27.38 -11.63
N ASN A 26 -16.44 27.57 -12.93
CA ASN A 26 -16.49 28.89 -13.53
C ASN A 26 -17.63 29.72 -12.91
N ASN A 27 -17.42 31.04 -12.80
CA ASN A 27 -18.51 31.95 -12.45
C ASN A 27 -19.53 31.99 -13.59
N ASN A 28 -20.80 32.28 -13.27
CA ASN A 28 -21.89 32.30 -14.24
C ASN A 28 -22.07 30.96 -15.01
N ALA A 29 -21.92 29.82 -14.33
CA ALA A 29 -21.98 28.50 -14.95
C ALA A 29 -23.29 27.75 -14.66
N PHE A 30 -23.98 28.08 -13.57
CA PHE A 30 -25.14 27.30 -13.10
C PHE A 30 -26.44 28.08 -13.20
N ASP A 31 -27.51 27.35 -13.51
CA ASP A 31 -28.88 27.90 -13.53
C ASP A 31 -29.52 27.86 -12.12
N VAL A 32 -29.09 26.91 -11.27
CA VAL A 32 -29.61 26.73 -9.91
C VAL A 32 -28.51 26.38 -8.90
N VAL A 33 -28.57 26.94 -7.70
CA VAL A 33 -27.76 26.54 -6.54
C VAL A 33 -28.68 26.22 -5.35
N VAL A 34 -28.55 25.02 -4.78
CA VAL A 34 -29.26 24.61 -3.56
C VAL A 34 -28.25 24.23 -2.48
N GLY A 35 -28.24 24.96 -1.37
CA GLY A 35 -27.22 24.81 -0.33
C GLY A 35 -27.79 24.70 1.09
N ASN A 36 -27.21 23.82 1.90
CA ASN A 36 -27.40 23.81 3.35
C ASN A 36 -26.03 23.96 4.01
N TYR A 37 -25.68 25.18 4.41
CA TYR A 37 -24.36 25.47 4.96
C TYR A 37 -24.39 25.26 6.48
N ARG A 38 -23.78 24.17 6.96
CA ARG A 38 -23.49 23.96 8.39
C ARG A 38 -22.03 23.61 8.56
N VAL A 39 -21.32 24.35 9.41
CA VAL A 39 -20.03 23.92 9.95
C VAL A 39 -20.01 24.27 11.44
N MET A 40 -19.98 23.25 12.30
CA MET A 40 -19.48 23.38 13.67
C MET A 40 -18.09 22.75 13.63
N ASP A 41 -17.05 23.56 13.81
CA ASP A 41 -15.67 23.13 13.94
C ASP A 41 -15.13 23.66 15.28
N ALA A 42 -15.06 22.76 16.27
CA ALA A 42 -14.68 23.09 17.64
C ALA A 42 -13.24 23.63 17.76
N ALA A 43 -12.39 23.48 16.74
CA ALA A 43 -11.03 24.03 16.74
C ALA A 43 -10.97 25.53 16.37
N TYR A 44 -12.06 26.10 15.83
CA TYR A 44 -12.10 27.46 15.27
C TYR A 44 -13.25 28.33 15.81
N ASP A 45 -14.00 27.84 16.80
CA ASP A 45 -15.13 28.57 17.43
C ASP A 45 -14.73 29.97 17.96
N ASP A 46 -13.48 30.14 18.40
CA ASP A 46 -12.98 31.41 18.93
C ASP A 46 -12.73 32.50 17.87
N GLN A 47 -12.74 32.16 16.57
CA GLN A 47 -12.30 33.06 15.50
C GLN A 47 -13.43 33.88 14.83
N LYS A 48 -14.70 33.64 15.17
CA LYS A 48 -15.89 34.38 14.66
C LYS A 48 -15.91 34.58 13.14
N PHE A 49 -15.43 33.62 12.34
CA PHE A 49 -15.48 33.74 10.89
C PHE A 49 -16.91 33.67 10.36
N LYS A 50 -17.31 34.62 9.50
CA LYS A 50 -18.63 34.69 8.87
C LYS A 50 -18.73 33.72 7.68
N ILE A 51 -18.66 32.42 7.99
CA ILE A 51 -18.59 31.32 7.00
C ILE A 51 -19.82 31.29 6.09
N HIS A 52 -21.02 31.56 6.62
CA HIS A 52 -22.26 31.59 5.82
C HIS A 52 -22.27 32.68 4.74
N ASP A 53 -21.76 33.88 5.06
CA ASP A 53 -21.73 34.99 4.11
C ASP A 53 -20.79 34.70 2.93
N TYR A 54 -19.64 34.07 3.21
CA TYR A 54 -18.71 33.63 2.18
C TYR A 54 -19.37 32.64 1.22
N PHE A 55 -20.08 31.64 1.75
CA PHE A 55 -20.75 30.63 0.93
C PHE A 55 -21.88 31.22 0.09
N LEU A 56 -22.68 32.15 0.63
CA LEU A 56 -23.71 32.85 -0.12
C LEU A 56 -23.12 33.73 -1.22
N ALA A 57 -22.08 34.51 -0.93
CA ALA A 57 -21.39 35.34 -1.91
C ALA A 57 -20.82 34.51 -3.06
N LYS A 58 -20.04 33.46 -2.73
CA LYS A 58 -19.45 32.55 -3.72
C LYS A 58 -20.54 31.87 -4.57
N SER A 59 -21.65 31.46 -3.97
CA SER A 59 -22.77 30.81 -4.66
C SER A 59 -23.46 31.72 -5.68
N VAL A 60 -23.74 32.97 -5.30
CA VAL A 60 -24.30 33.96 -6.23
C VAL A 60 -23.34 34.25 -7.39
N ASP A 61 -22.03 34.19 -7.19
CA ASP A 61 -21.07 34.37 -8.28
C ASP A 61 -21.00 33.16 -9.25
N LYS A 62 -21.45 31.97 -8.81
CA LYS A 62 -21.54 30.78 -9.68
C LYS A 62 -22.79 30.76 -10.55
N LEU A 63 -23.84 31.50 -10.18
CA LEU A 63 -25.08 31.57 -10.94
C LEU A 63 -24.94 32.43 -12.20
N LYS A 64 -25.49 31.94 -13.32
CA LYS A 64 -25.75 32.76 -14.51
C LYS A 64 -26.76 33.86 -14.21
N ALA A 65 -26.76 34.91 -15.03
CA ALA A 65 -27.84 35.89 -15.07
C ALA A 65 -29.21 35.18 -15.15
N GLY A 66 -30.17 35.58 -14.31
CA GLY A 66 -31.48 34.93 -14.19
C GLY A 66 -31.52 33.62 -13.41
N GLY A 67 -30.37 33.04 -13.02
CA GLY A 67 -30.30 31.81 -12.23
C GLY A 67 -30.77 31.98 -10.78
N ILE A 68 -31.21 30.89 -10.14
CA ILE A 68 -31.86 30.91 -8.82
C ILE A 68 -31.00 30.24 -7.73
N MET A 69 -30.88 30.87 -6.57
CA MET A 69 -30.26 30.30 -5.37
C MET A 69 -31.30 30.04 -4.29
N ALA A 70 -31.27 28.87 -3.66
CA ALA A 70 -32.03 28.55 -2.45
C ALA A 70 -31.09 28.00 -1.37
N CYS A 71 -30.89 28.76 -0.29
CA CYS A 71 -29.88 28.43 0.73
C CYS A 71 -30.42 28.55 2.15
N VAL A 72 -30.07 27.58 3.00
CA VAL A 72 -30.32 27.65 4.45
C VAL A 72 -29.14 28.31 5.15
N THR A 73 -29.40 29.35 5.95
CA THR A 73 -28.41 30.08 6.74
C THR A 73 -28.91 30.38 8.15
N SER A 74 -28.04 30.78 9.07
CA SER A 74 -28.47 31.30 10.38
C SER A 74 -29.13 32.67 10.24
N SER A 75 -30.01 33.02 11.17
CA SER A 75 -30.65 34.36 11.22
C SER A 75 -29.64 35.50 11.25
N GLY A 76 -28.41 35.24 11.69
CA GLY A 76 -27.31 36.19 11.73
C GLY A 76 -26.96 36.81 10.37
N THR A 77 -27.17 36.14 9.24
CA THR A 77 -26.95 36.75 7.92
C THR A 77 -27.89 37.94 7.69
N MET A 78 -29.17 37.78 8.03
CA MET A 78 -30.21 38.79 7.80
C MET A 78 -30.25 39.85 8.92
N ASP A 79 -30.04 39.46 10.17
CA ASP A 79 -30.28 40.33 11.35
C ASP A 79 -29.03 41.05 11.88
N LYS A 80 -27.82 40.71 11.42
CA LYS A 80 -26.60 41.39 11.90
C LYS A 80 -26.58 42.88 11.54
N MET A 81 -25.97 43.68 12.42
CA MET A 81 -25.74 45.12 12.24
C MET A 81 -24.98 45.45 10.96
N ASP A 82 -24.00 44.62 10.63
CA ASP A 82 -23.13 44.79 9.46
C ASP A 82 -23.86 44.41 8.16
N ALA A 83 -24.22 45.41 7.36
CA ALA A 83 -24.96 45.23 6.12
C ALA A 83 -24.09 44.77 4.93
N SER A 84 -22.75 44.70 5.06
CA SER A 84 -21.85 44.48 3.90
C SER A 84 -22.17 43.22 3.10
N ALA A 85 -22.51 42.10 3.74
CA ALA A 85 -22.89 40.89 3.01
C ALA A 85 -24.25 41.02 2.30
N ARG A 86 -25.23 41.70 2.93
CA ARG A 86 -26.54 41.94 2.32
C ARG A 86 -26.43 42.88 1.13
N MET A 87 -25.60 43.92 1.24
CA MET A 87 -25.27 44.84 0.15
C MET A 87 -24.57 44.09 -0.99
N TYR A 88 -23.56 43.25 -0.70
CA TYR A 88 -22.88 42.44 -1.71
C TYR A 88 -23.84 41.53 -2.50
N LEU A 89 -24.78 40.90 -1.79
CA LEU A 89 -25.81 40.07 -2.40
C LEU A 89 -26.81 40.91 -3.21
N ALA A 90 -27.29 42.03 -2.68
CA ALA A 90 -28.23 42.93 -3.37
C ALA A 90 -27.66 43.55 -4.66
N GLU A 91 -26.35 43.83 -4.68
CA GLU A 91 -25.64 44.28 -5.87
C GLU A 91 -25.74 43.28 -7.02
N ARG A 92 -25.74 41.97 -6.70
CA ARG A 92 -25.61 40.89 -7.70
C ARG A 92 -26.89 40.10 -7.93
N ALA A 93 -27.80 40.11 -6.98
CA ALA A 93 -29.00 39.30 -6.99
C ALA A 93 -30.19 40.05 -6.38
N GLU A 94 -31.38 39.71 -6.84
CA GLU A 94 -32.65 40.13 -6.28
C GLU A 94 -33.12 39.11 -5.25
N LEU A 95 -33.64 39.57 -4.11
CA LEU A 95 -34.24 38.70 -3.11
C LEU A 95 -35.65 38.33 -3.59
N ILE A 96 -35.85 37.07 -3.96
CA ILE A 96 -37.18 36.51 -4.31
C ILE A 96 -38.02 36.44 -3.04
N GLY A 97 -37.41 36.00 -1.94
CA GLY A 97 -38.00 36.00 -0.62
C GLY A 97 -37.12 35.28 0.41
N ALA A 98 -37.50 35.40 1.67
CA ALA A 98 -36.83 34.74 2.79
C ALA A 98 -37.86 34.14 3.73
N VAL A 99 -37.64 32.92 4.23
CA VAL A 99 -38.55 32.28 5.19
C VAL A 99 -37.79 32.02 6.49
N ARG A 100 -38.28 32.56 7.60
CA ARG A 100 -37.68 32.36 8.93
C ARG A 100 -38.33 31.18 9.62
N LEU A 101 -37.51 30.18 9.96
CA LEU A 101 -37.94 28.94 10.60
C LEU A 101 -37.89 29.06 12.13
N PRO A 102 -38.75 28.30 12.84
CA PRO A 102 -38.67 28.17 14.29
C PRO A 102 -37.32 27.60 14.74
N ASN A 103 -36.86 28.00 15.93
CA ASN A 103 -35.59 27.56 16.50
C ASN A 103 -35.50 26.04 16.71
N ASN A 104 -36.63 25.34 16.80
CA ASN A 104 -36.68 23.88 16.95
C ASN A 104 -36.72 23.10 15.62
N ALA A 105 -36.71 23.78 14.45
CA ALA A 105 -36.86 23.15 13.14
C ALA A 105 -35.82 22.04 12.86
N PHE A 106 -34.63 22.16 13.46
CA PHE A 106 -33.56 21.17 13.33
C PHE A 106 -33.27 20.38 14.62
N LYS A 107 -34.09 20.52 15.67
CA LYS A 107 -33.88 19.83 16.96
C LYS A 107 -33.89 18.31 16.80
N ALA A 108 -34.85 17.77 16.05
CA ALA A 108 -35.01 16.33 15.88
C ALA A 108 -33.90 15.67 15.03
N ASN A 109 -33.37 16.38 14.03
CA ASN A 109 -32.41 15.81 13.08
C ASN A 109 -30.95 16.13 13.40
N ALA A 110 -30.69 17.27 14.05
CA ALA A 110 -29.33 17.77 14.23
C ALA A 110 -29.05 18.32 15.64
N GLY A 111 -29.99 18.18 16.58
CA GLY A 111 -29.78 18.50 18.00
C GLY A 111 -29.56 19.98 18.33
N THR A 112 -29.78 20.89 17.38
CA THR A 112 -29.54 22.33 17.55
C THR A 112 -30.85 23.11 17.66
N GLU A 113 -30.94 23.99 18.66
CA GLU A 113 -32.05 24.95 18.83
C GLU A 113 -31.59 26.38 18.46
N VAL A 114 -31.63 26.71 17.16
CA VAL A 114 -31.18 28.00 16.62
C VAL A 114 -32.14 28.44 15.53
N THR A 115 -32.50 29.73 15.52
CA THR A 115 -33.32 30.34 14.48
C THR A 115 -32.55 30.42 13.15
N THR A 116 -33.15 29.93 12.07
CA THR A 116 -32.53 29.82 10.75
C THR A 116 -33.44 30.36 9.65
N ASP A 117 -32.85 30.93 8.61
CA ASP A 117 -33.56 31.49 7.47
C ASP A 117 -33.27 30.65 6.22
N ILE A 118 -34.30 30.45 5.38
CA ILE A 118 -34.17 29.97 4.01
C ILE A 118 -34.24 31.19 3.10
N LEU A 119 -33.17 31.46 2.35
CA LEU A 119 -33.07 32.62 1.46
C LEU A 119 -33.18 32.19 0.00
N PHE A 120 -34.03 32.88 -0.76
CA PHE A 120 -34.22 32.68 -2.19
C PHE A 120 -33.77 33.92 -2.96
N PHE A 121 -32.83 33.76 -3.89
CA PHE A 121 -32.30 34.85 -4.70
C PHE A 121 -32.35 34.53 -6.19
N GLN A 122 -32.54 35.56 -7.02
CA GLN A 122 -32.37 35.48 -8.47
C GLN A 122 -31.21 36.37 -8.91
N LYS A 123 -30.25 35.83 -9.65
CA LYS A 123 -29.10 36.60 -10.15
C LYS A 123 -29.57 37.69 -11.13
N ARG A 124 -29.13 38.93 -10.94
CA ARG A 124 -29.42 40.03 -11.87
C ARG A 124 -28.64 39.87 -13.16
N GLU A 125 -29.20 40.32 -14.29
CA GLU A 125 -28.46 40.39 -15.56
C GLU A 125 -27.32 41.41 -15.50
N GLU A 126 -27.60 42.57 -14.90
CA GLU A 126 -26.62 43.61 -14.61
C GLU A 126 -26.58 43.88 -13.09
N PRO A 127 -25.39 44.16 -12.52
CA PRO A 127 -25.31 44.57 -11.13
C PRO A 127 -26.17 45.81 -10.84
N LEU A 128 -26.58 45.99 -9.58
CA LEU A 128 -27.48 47.05 -9.14
C LEU A 128 -27.04 48.48 -9.55
N GLY A 129 -25.73 48.70 -9.68
CA GLY A 129 -25.15 49.98 -10.11
C GLY A 129 -25.38 51.10 -9.11
N ASP A 130 -25.70 52.31 -9.59
CA ASP A 130 -25.97 53.50 -8.77
C ASP A 130 -27.40 53.54 -8.18
N LYS A 131 -28.21 52.47 -8.35
CA LYS A 131 -29.57 52.40 -7.79
C LYS A 131 -29.51 52.25 -6.26
N PRO A 132 -30.48 52.81 -5.51
CA PRO A 132 -30.51 52.66 -4.06
C PRO A 132 -30.65 51.18 -3.66
N TYR A 133 -30.00 50.82 -2.55
CA TYR A 133 -30.09 49.48 -2.00
C TYR A 133 -31.54 49.16 -1.57
N PRO A 134 -32.04 47.94 -1.84
CA PRO A 134 -33.35 47.51 -1.38
C PRO A 134 -33.48 47.51 0.15
N GLU A 135 -34.69 47.73 0.66
CA GLU A 135 -34.96 47.87 2.11
C GLU A 135 -34.57 46.62 2.92
N TRP A 136 -34.65 45.41 2.35
CA TRP A 136 -34.19 44.18 3.01
C TRP A 136 -32.68 44.19 3.38
N THR A 137 -31.89 45.09 2.82
CA THR A 137 -30.48 45.23 3.23
C THR A 137 -30.33 45.91 4.59
N MET A 138 -31.39 46.53 5.09
CA MET A 138 -31.42 47.29 6.34
C MET A 138 -32.08 46.49 7.49
N LEU A 139 -31.89 47.00 8.70
CA LEU A 139 -32.58 46.50 9.89
C LEU A 139 -33.69 47.47 10.27
N SER A 140 -34.74 46.94 10.90
CA SER A 140 -35.82 47.71 11.49
C SER A 140 -36.17 47.20 12.88
N GLU A 141 -36.78 48.07 13.68
CA GLU A 141 -37.32 47.69 14.98
C GLU A 141 -38.81 47.39 14.86
N THR A 142 -39.21 46.25 15.42
CA THR A 142 -40.62 45.85 15.58
C THR A 142 -41.29 46.67 16.69
N GLU A 143 -42.62 46.56 16.81
CA GLU A 143 -43.40 47.19 17.90
C GLU A 143 -42.97 46.70 19.30
N ASN A 144 -42.36 45.52 19.40
CA ASN A 144 -41.85 44.93 20.64
C ASN A 144 -40.35 45.23 20.90
N GLU A 145 -39.80 46.28 20.27
CA GLU A 145 -38.38 46.68 20.36
C GLU A 145 -37.37 45.58 19.94
N LEU A 146 -37.83 44.56 19.21
CA LEU A 146 -36.95 43.54 18.62
C LEU A 146 -36.36 44.09 17.33
N ARG A 147 -35.03 44.02 17.21
CA ARG A 147 -34.29 44.45 16.01
C ARG A 147 -34.13 43.27 15.07
N ILE A 148 -34.77 43.35 13.90
CA ILE A 148 -34.74 42.30 12.87
C ILE A 148 -34.50 42.91 11.49
N ASN A 149 -34.24 42.08 10.49
CA ASN A 149 -34.19 42.53 9.11
C ASN A 149 -35.52 43.18 8.68
N SER A 150 -35.46 44.30 7.93
CA SER A 150 -36.65 45.02 7.45
C SER A 150 -37.61 44.12 6.65
N TYR A 151 -37.08 43.16 5.90
CA TYR A 151 -37.89 42.18 5.15
C TYR A 151 -38.85 41.40 6.06
N PHE A 152 -38.38 40.86 7.19
CA PHE A 152 -39.23 40.07 8.09
C PHE A 152 -40.22 40.91 8.88
N LYS A 153 -39.97 42.22 9.01
CA LYS A 153 -40.93 43.16 9.60
C LYS A 153 -42.09 43.42 8.63
N GLU A 154 -41.79 43.60 7.35
CA GLU A 154 -42.78 43.87 6.30
C GLU A 154 -43.52 42.60 5.86
N HIS A 155 -42.86 41.44 5.92
CA HIS A 155 -43.38 40.13 5.57
C HIS A 155 -43.54 39.22 6.79
N SER A 156 -44.39 39.63 7.74
CA SER A 156 -44.67 38.85 8.95
C SER A 156 -45.20 37.43 8.64
N GLU A 157 -45.86 37.24 7.50
CA GLU A 157 -46.32 35.95 7.00
C GLU A 157 -45.21 34.98 6.58
N MET A 158 -43.97 35.47 6.46
CA MET A 158 -42.78 34.66 6.16
C MET A 158 -41.99 34.27 7.42
N VAL A 159 -42.50 34.63 8.61
CA VAL A 159 -41.96 34.21 9.91
C VAL A 159 -42.85 33.10 10.47
N LEU A 160 -42.34 31.86 10.50
CA LEU A 160 -43.16 30.69 10.84
C LEU A 160 -43.26 30.43 12.36
N GLY A 161 -43.33 31.50 13.15
CA GLY A 161 -43.30 31.44 14.61
C GLY A 161 -43.46 32.81 15.27
N THR A 162 -43.40 32.84 16.60
CA THR A 162 -43.47 34.08 17.38
C THR A 162 -42.06 34.59 17.67
N LEU A 163 -41.77 35.86 17.36
CA LEU A 163 -40.46 36.45 17.63
C LEU A 163 -40.36 36.88 19.11
N GLU A 164 -39.33 36.40 19.79
CA GLU A 164 -39.03 36.72 21.19
C GLU A 164 -37.56 37.11 21.35
N LYS A 165 -37.24 37.86 22.42
CA LYS A 165 -35.85 38.21 22.75
C LYS A 165 -35.11 36.95 23.19
N SER A 166 -34.01 36.64 22.51
CA SER A 166 -33.28 35.40 22.75
C SER A 166 -32.51 35.43 24.07
N THR A 167 -32.45 34.28 24.74
CA THR A 167 -31.56 34.00 25.89
C THR A 167 -30.31 33.20 25.49
N ASN A 168 -30.22 32.78 24.22
CA ASN A 168 -29.16 31.93 23.71
C ASN A 168 -27.96 32.78 23.20
N PRO A 169 -26.74 32.59 23.73
CA PRO A 169 -25.55 33.33 23.29
C PRO A 169 -25.16 33.09 21.81
N PHE A 170 -25.70 32.05 21.17
CA PHE A 170 -25.46 31.73 19.77
C PHE A 170 -26.49 32.32 18.79
N SER A 171 -27.52 33.02 19.28
CA SER A 171 -28.52 33.68 18.41
C SER A 171 -28.13 35.12 18.08
N SER A 172 -28.77 35.71 17.08
CA SER A 172 -28.64 37.13 16.73
C SER A 172 -29.35 38.09 17.71
N GLY A 173 -29.82 37.58 18.86
CA GLY A 173 -30.55 38.35 19.88
C GLY A 173 -32.08 38.24 19.80
N VAL A 174 -32.62 37.65 18.74
CA VAL A 174 -34.06 37.38 18.53
C VAL A 174 -34.24 35.93 18.10
N ASP A 175 -35.12 35.19 18.77
CA ASP A 175 -35.47 33.82 18.41
C ASP A 175 -36.90 33.73 17.86
N CYS A 176 -37.10 32.82 16.90
CA CYS A 176 -38.42 32.46 16.38
C CYS A 176 -38.91 31.22 17.14
N ILE A 177 -39.88 31.39 18.03
CA ILE A 177 -40.47 30.33 18.83
C ILE A 177 -41.59 29.65 18.04
N PRO A 178 -41.64 28.30 17.98
CA PRO A 178 -42.68 27.59 17.25
C PRO A 178 -44.07 27.88 17.80
N ILE A 179 -45.06 28.03 16.91
CA ILE A 179 -46.47 28.14 17.32
C ILE A 179 -46.93 26.77 17.87
N PRO A 180 -47.42 26.69 19.13
CA PRO A 180 -47.84 25.43 19.71
C PRO A 180 -48.90 24.71 18.86
N GLY A 181 -48.62 23.46 18.46
CA GLY A 181 -49.55 22.62 17.70
C GLY A 181 -49.61 22.87 16.19
N ALA A 182 -48.84 23.83 15.65
CA ALA A 182 -48.78 24.07 14.21
C ALA A 182 -47.85 23.07 13.49
N ASP A 183 -48.26 22.63 12.29
CA ASP A 183 -47.42 21.79 11.42
C ASP A 183 -46.48 22.67 10.58
N LEU A 184 -45.17 22.59 10.90
CA LEU A 184 -44.13 23.32 10.18
C LEU A 184 -44.11 23.02 8.68
N ARG A 185 -44.44 21.80 8.26
CA ARG A 185 -44.46 21.43 6.83
C ARG A 185 -45.54 22.22 6.09
N GLN A 186 -46.73 22.33 6.68
CA GLN A 186 -47.84 23.08 6.10
C GLN A 186 -47.49 24.57 6.04
N GLN A 187 -47.00 25.13 7.14
CA GLN A 187 -46.56 26.54 7.22
C GLN A 187 -45.50 26.88 6.17
N LEU A 188 -44.50 26.02 6.00
CA LEU A 188 -43.45 26.21 5.00
C LEU A 188 -43.99 26.12 3.57
N SER A 189 -44.92 25.20 3.30
CA SER A 189 -45.55 25.09 1.98
C SER A 189 -46.38 26.32 1.62
N GLU A 190 -47.11 26.89 2.59
CA GLU A 190 -47.90 28.12 2.40
C GLU A 190 -47.01 29.34 2.18
N ALA A 191 -45.88 29.45 2.89
CA ALA A 191 -44.91 30.52 2.72
C ALA A 191 -44.19 30.44 1.36
N ILE A 192 -43.69 29.26 0.98
CA ILE A 192 -43.01 29.06 -0.32
C ILE A 192 -44.00 29.26 -1.48
N GLY A 193 -45.28 28.88 -1.32
CA GLY A 193 -46.31 29.08 -2.35
C GLY A 193 -46.59 30.54 -2.72
N LYS A 194 -46.12 31.50 -1.91
CA LYS A 194 -46.22 32.94 -2.19
C LYS A 194 -45.01 33.49 -2.96
N LEU A 195 -43.96 32.69 -3.14
CA LEU A 195 -42.75 33.08 -3.86
C LEU A 195 -42.85 32.66 -5.33
N SER A 196 -42.50 33.55 -6.25
CA SER A 196 -42.44 33.26 -7.69
C SER A 196 -41.15 33.79 -8.30
N ALA A 197 -40.56 33.00 -9.19
CA ALA A 197 -39.40 33.37 -9.98
C ALA A 197 -39.39 32.57 -11.29
N GLU A 198 -38.87 33.17 -12.36
CA GLU A 198 -38.81 32.56 -13.69
C GLU A 198 -37.36 32.37 -14.12
N ILE A 199 -36.99 31.18 -14.59
CA ILE A 199 -35.70 30.94 -15.24
C ILE A 199 -35.95 30.95 -16.74
N ASN A 200 -35.40 31.95 -17.44
CA ASN A 200 -35.38 31.96 -18.90
C ASN A 200 -34.54 30.79 -19.39
N ARG A 201 -35.23 29.73 -19.83
CA ARG A 201 -34.62 28.70 -20.65
C ARG A 201 -34.72 29.22 -22.07
N ASP A 202 -33.61 29.74 -22.60
CA ASP A 202 -33.45 29.63 -24.05
C ASP A 202 -33.72 28.16 -24.39
N PRO A 203 -34.53 27.85 -25.43
CA PRO A 203 -34.54 26.52 -25.98
C PRO A 203 -33.14 26.32 -26.57
N VAL A 204 -32.20 25.92 -25.70
CA VAL A 204 -31.08 25.12 -26.11
C VAL A 204 -31.77 23.95 -26.77
N ASP A 205 -31.65 23.91 -28.08
CA ASP A 205 -31.90 22.72 -28.86
C ASP A 205 -31.14 21.63 -28.11
N MET A 206 -31.87 20.87 -27.30
CA MET A 206 -31.38 19.60 -26.81
C MET A 206 -31.41 18.71 -28.05
N ASP A 207 -30.51 19.01 -28.98
CA ASP A 207 -29.85 18.00 -29.73
C ASP A 207 -29.11 17.20 -28.66
N VAL A 208 -29.87 16.28 -28.05
CA VAL A 208 -29.41 15.03 -27.47
C VAL A 208 -28.88 14.19 -28.63
N ARG A 209 -27.93 14.77 -29.34
CA ARG A 209 -26.74 14.15 -29.82
C ARG A 209 -25.67 14.88 -28.99
N ALA A 210 -25.37 14.40 -27.79
CA ALA A 210 -24.22 13.50 -27.75
C ALA A 210 -24.01 12.91 -29.14
N VAL A 211 -23.28 13.62 -30.01
CA VAL A 211 -22.43 12.92 -30.93
C VAL A 211 -21.60 12.08 -29.98
N GLN A 212 -22.05 10.85 -29.75
CA GLN A 212 -21.15 9.78 -29.41
C GLN A 212 -20.03 9.99 -30.41
N PHE A 213 -18.90 10.48 -29.93
CA PHE A 213 -17.67 10.19 -30.61
C PHE A 213 -17.57 8.67 -30.50
N THR A 214 -18.18 7.97 -31.44
CA THR A 214 -18.03 6.54 -31.71
C THR A 214 -16.63 6.36 -32.30
N ASP A 215 -15.60 6.72 -31.53
CA ASP A 215 -14.25 6.30 -31.81
C ASP A 215 -13.83 5.39 -30.67
N ASP A 216 -13.91 4.08 -30.95
CA ASP A 216 -13.38 2.97 -30.14
C ASP A 216 -11.85 3.01 -30.00
N ALA A 217 -11.18 4.03 -30.56
CA ALA A 217 -9.75 4.23 -30.42
C ALA A 217 -9.36 4.31 -28.93
N PRO A 218 -8.40 3.50 -28.45
CA PRO A 218 -7.92 3.57 -27.07
C PRO A 218 -7.30 4.92 -26.72
N LEU A 219 -7.23 5.27 -25.44
CA LEU A 219 -6.46 6.44 -24.98
C LEU A 219 -4.99 6.33 -25.41
N LYS A 220 -4.33 7.47 -25.58
CA LYS A 220 -2.93 7.62 -26.04
C LYS A 220 -2.65 6.84 -27.32
N THR A 221 -3.54 6.94 -28.30
CA THR A 221 -3.31 6.36 -29.63
C THR A 221 -3.45 7.41 -30.72
N PHE A 222 -2.56 7.33 -31.70
CA PHE A 222 -2.73 8.00 -32.99
C PHE A 222 -3.67 7.16 -33.86
N PHE A 223 -4.58 7.83 -34.56
CA PHE A 223 -5.48 7.18 -35.52
C PHE A 223 -5.84 8.15 -36.66
N MET A 224 -6.31 7.56 -37.76
CA MET A 224 -6.72 8.31 -38.96
C MET A 224 -8.24 8.32 -39.06
N ARG A 225 -8.84 9.49 -39.29
CA ARG A 225 -10.28 9.64 -39.54
C ARG A 225 -10.51 10.66 -40.64
N GLU A 226 -11.30 10.30 -41.65
CA GLU A 226 -11.64 11.17 -42.79
C GLU A 226 -10.41 11.82 -43.48
N GLY A 227 -9.27 11.12 -43.48
CA GLY A 227 -7.99 11.59 -44.05
C GLY A 227 -7.15 12.48 -43.11
N ASN A 228 -7.66 12.83 -41.93
CA ASN A 228 -6.97 13.61 -40.93
C ASN A 228 -6.36 12.73 -39.83
N LEU A 229 -5.23 13.19 -39.28
CA LEU A 229 -4.49 12.53 -38.22
C LEU A 229 -4.96 13.08 -36.87
N TYR A 230 -5.38 12.19 -35.98
CA TYR A 230 -5.81 12.53 -34.63
C TYR A 230 -4.94 11.83 -33.60
N PHE A 231 -4.88 12.42 -32.41
CA PHE A 231 -4.33 11.78 -31.22
C PHE A 231 -5.33 11.89 -30.07
N LYS A 232 -5.70 10.73 -29.51
CA LYS A 232 -6.63 10.66 -28.38
C LYS A 232 -5.85 10.77 -27.08
N ASP A 233 -5.61 11.99 -26.64
CA ASP A 233 -4.81 12.23 -25.42
C ASP A 233 -5.58 11.91 -24.14
N SER A 234 -6.88 12.20 -24.12
CA SER A 234 -7.79 12.03 -22.99
C SER A 234 -9.15 11.46 -23.43
N ALA A 235 -10.07 11.26 -22.48
CA ALA A 235 -11.45 10.84 -22.76
C ALA A 235 -12.30 11.93 -23.45
N GLU A 236 -11.75 13.13 -23.61
CA GLU A 236 -12.36 14.23 -24.35
C GLU A 236 -12.20 14.04 -25.87
N LYS A 237 -12.63 15.04 -26.64
CA LYS A 237 -12.58 15.02 -28.11
C LYS A 237 -11.13 14.83 -28.59
N PRO A 238 -10.85 13.86 -29.49
CA PRO A 238 -9.51 13.65 -30.04
C PRO A 238 -8.94 14.92 -30.67
N ALA A 239 -7.68 15.22 -30.37
CA ALA A 239 -6.99 16.40 -30.90
C ALA A 239 -6.52 16.12 -32.34
N GLU A 240 -6.91 16.99 -33.28
CA GLU A 240 -6.38 16.92 -34.63
C GLU A 240 -4.93 17.40 -34.66
N ILE A 241 -4.05 16.65 -35.31
CA ILE A 241 -2.65 17.01 -35.49
C ILE A 241 -2.42 17.54 -36.90
N SER A 242 -2.53 18.86 -37.03
CA SER A 242 -2.26 19.61 -38.26
C SER A 242 -0.82 20.10 -38.36
N ASP A 243 -0.14 20.38 -37.24
CA ASP A 243 1.16 21.08 -37.18
C ASP A 243 2.41 20.20 -37.41
N LEU A 244 2.24 18.98 -37.94
CA LEU A 244 3.37 18.11 -38.27
C LEU A 244 3.88 18.38 -39.70
N SER A 245 5.21 18.49 -39.85
CA SER A 245 5.80 18.52 -41.18
C SER A 245 5.44 17.26 -41.97
N ARG A 246 5.29 17.38 -43.29
CA ARG A 246 4.87 16.27 -44.17
C ARG A 246 5.67 14.97 -43.93
N LYS A 247 6.98 15.08 -43.73
CA LYS A 247 7.86 13.94 -43.41
C LYS A 247 7.54 13.28 -42.07
N LYS A 248 7.19 14.05 -41.03
CA LYS A 248 6.81 13.50 -39.71
C LYS A 248 5.41 12.88 -39.77
N ARG A 249 4.46 13.54 -40.45
CA ARG A 249 3.10 13.00 -40.65
C ARG A 249 3.12 11.67 -41.39
N ASP A 250 3.88 11.56 -42.48
CA ASP A 250 4.07 10.31 -43.23
C ASP A 250 4.62 9.16 -42.36
N ARG A 251 5.50 9.47 -41.39
CA ARG A 251 6.05 8.48 -40.45
C ARG A 251 5.00 7.98 -39.48
N VAL A 252 4.25 8.89 -38.87
CA VAL A 252 3.18 8.54 -37.93
C VAL A 252 2.14 7.67 -38.63
N ILE A 253 1.68 8.06 -39.82
CA ILE A 253 0.72 7.28 -40.61
C ILE A 253 1.25 5.87 -40.93
N GLY A 254 2.53 5.77 -41.33
CA GLY A 254 3.15 4.47 -41.59
C GLY A 254 3.19 3.57 -40.35
N MET A 255 3.51 4.13 -39.17
CA MET A 255 3.55 3.38 -37.91
C MET A 255 2.16 2.98 -37.40
N ILE A 256 1.13 3.82 -37.59
CA ILE A 256 -0.28 3.45 -37.35
C ILE A 256 -0.63 2.21 -38.18
N GLY A 257 -0.32 2.23 -39.48
CA GLY A 257 -0.61 1.11 -40.38
C GLY A 257 0.07 -0.19 -39.98
N ILE A 258 1.32 -0.14 -39.48
CA ILE A 258 2.03 -1.31 -38.96
C ILE A 258 1.39 -1.80 -37.67
N ARG A 259 1.11 -0.91 -36.72
CA ARG A 259 0.49 -1.23 -35.43
C ARG A 259 -0.86 -1.92 -35.61
N ASP A 260 -1.72 -1.35 -36.45
CA ASP A 260 -3.08 -1.87 -36.67
C ASP A 260 -3.04 -3.22 -37.39
N ALA A 261 -2.13 -3.40 -38.36
CA ALA A 261 -1.90 -4.70 -39.00
C ALA A 261 -1.36 -5.74 -38.01
N ALA A 262 -0.44 -5.36 -37.12
CA ALA A 262 0.09 -6.26 -36.10
C ALA A 262 -0.99 -6.68 -35.09
N ARG A 263 -1.83 -5.74 -34.64
CA ARG A 263 -2.99 -6.02 -33.77
C ARG A 263 -3.99 -6.95 -34.44
N ALA A 264 -4.28 -6.76 -35.73
CA ALA A 264 -5.18 -7.64 -36.48
C ALA A 264 -4.64 -9.07 -36.56
N VAL A 265 -3.32 -9.24 -36.80
CA VAL A 265 -2.67 -10.55 -36.78
C VAL A 265 -2.74 -11.20 -35.40
N ILE A 266 -2.53 -10.43 -34.32
CA ILE A 266 -2.64 -10.93 -32.93
C ILE A 266 -4.07 -11.35 -32.60
N GLN A 267 -5.04 -10.51 -32.92
CA GLN A 267 -6.46 -10.75 -32.65
C GLN A 267 -6.94 -12.00 -33.39
N ALA A 268 -6.64 -12.11 -34.69
CA ALA A 268 -7.03 -13.27 -35.49
C ALA A 268 -6.41 -14.58 -34.96
N GLN A 269 -5.16 -14.56 -34.49
CA GLN A 269 -4.57 -15.74 -33.88
C GLN A 269 -5.21 -16.10 -32.52
N THR A 270 -5.58 -15.08 -31.72
CA THR A 270 -6.28 -15.26 -30.44
C THR A 270 -7.68 -15.84 -30.63
N GLU A 271 -8.37 -15.43 -31.69
CA GLU A 271 -9.69 -15.93 -32.10
C GLU A 271 -9.63 -17.26 -32.90
N ASN A 272 -8.45 -17.86 -33.00
CA ASN A 272 -8.20 -19.14 -33.69
C ASN A 272 -8.61 -19.16 -35.18
N CYS A 273 -8.23 -18.11 -35.91
CA CYS A 273 -8.42 -18.04 -37.36
C CYS A 273 -7.74 -19.20 -38.11
N SER A 274 -8.20 -19.44 -39.34
CA SER A 274 -7.58 -20.42 -40.24
C SER A 274 -6.19 -19.98 -40.69
N ASP A 275 -5.34 -20.94 -41.08
CA ASP A 275 -4.00 -20.63 -41.58
C ASP A 275 -4.02 -19.79 -42.87
N GLU A 276 -5.08 -19.91 -43.70
CA GLU A 276 -5.26 -19.08 -44.89
C GLU A 276 -5.56 -17.61 -44.54
N GLU A 277 -6.42 -17.37 -43.55
CA GLU A 277 -6.70 -16.01 -43.05
C GLU A 277 -5.46 -15.39 -42.39
N LEU A 278 -4.74 -16.19 -41.60
CA LEU A 278 -3.49 -15.76 -40.97
C LEU A 278 -2.46 -15.33 -42.01
N GLN A 279 -2.24 -16.12 -43.06
CA GLN A 279 -1.29 -15.78 -44.13
C GLN A 279 -1.66 -14.49 -44.84
N LYS A 280 -2.96 -14.22 -45.07
CA LYS A 280 -3.42 -12.95 -45.67
C LYS A 280 -3.09 -11.76 -44.78
N LEU A 281 -3.37 -11.85 -43.48
CA LEU A 281 -3.07 -10.76 -42.53
C LEU A 281 -1.56 -10.56 -42.35
N GLN A 282 -0.78 -11.64 -42.33
CA GLN A 282 0.68 -11.59 -42.28
C GLN A 282 1.29 -10.97 -43.55
N ALA A 283 0.71 -11.22 -44.73
CA ALA A 283 1.13 -10.58 -45.97
C ALA A 283 0.92 -9.06 -45.91
N VAL A 284 -0.23 -8.61 -45.38
CA VAL A 284 -0.52 -7.18 -45.16
C VAL A 284 0.48 -6.57 -44.18
N LEU A 285 0.76 -7.25 -43.06
CA LEU A 285 1.75 -6.78 -42.08
C LEU A 285 3.15 -6.66 -42.70
N ASN A 286 3.59 -7.66 -43.47
CA ASN A 286 4.87 -7.63 -44.18
C ASN A 286 4.96 -6.45 -45.15
N GLU A 287 3.94 -6.27 -46.00
CA GLU A 287 3.91 -5.20 -46.98
C GLU A 287 4.00 -3.83 -46.30
N ARG A 288 3.19 -3.59 -45.27
CA ARG A 288 3.17 -2.32 -44.51
C ARG A 288 4.54 -2.04 -43.88
N TYR A 289 5.16 -3.05 -43.28
CA TYR A 289 6.48 -2.92 -42.67
C TYR A 289 7.58 -2.66 -43.71
N ASP A 290 7.61 -3.41 -44.81
CA ASP A 290 8.65 -3.29 -45.84
C ASP A 290 8.61 -1.94 -46.55
N VAL A 291 7.40 -1.45 -46.85
CA VAL A 291 7.19 -0.10 -47.41
C VAL A 291 7.68 0.97 -46.44
N PHE A 292 7.39 0.83 -45.15
CA PHE A 292 7.86 1.77 -44.13
C PHE A 292 9.38 1.72 -43.99
N TYR A 293 9.97 0.54 -43.84
CA TYR A 293 11.40 0.34 -43.64
C TYR A 293 12.22 0.91 -44.80
N LYS A 294 11.79 0.69 -46.04
CA LYS A 294 12.45 1.24 -47.24
C LYS A 294 12.46 2.77 -47.27
N LYS A 295 11.40 3.42 -46.75
CA LYS A 295 11.24 4.88 -46.77
C LYS A 295 11.83 5.57 -45.54
N ASN A 296 11.70 4.96 -44.36
CA ASN A 296 11.95 5.59 -43.05
C ASN A 296 13.01 4.89 -42.20
N GLY A 297 13.52 3.72 -42.63
CA GLY A 297 14.45 2.90 -41.87
C GLY A 297 13.80 2.16 -40.69
N LEU A 298 14.62 1.71 -39.74
CA LEU A 298 14.19 0.99 -38.53
C LEU A 298 13.16 1.77 -37.71
N ILE A 299 12.19 1.07 -37.12
CA ILE A 299 11.23 1.63 -36.15
C ILE A 299 11.98 2.20 -34.94
N HIS A 300 13.02 1.50 -34.48
CA HIS A 300 13.88 1.96 -33.38
C HIS A 300 14.73 3.21 -33.71
N ALA A 301 14.78 3.66 -34.97
CA ALA A 301 15.54 4.85 -35.34
C ALA A 301 15.00 6.07 -34.56
N LYS A 302 15.92 6.87 -34.00
CA LYS A 302 15.60 8.04 -33.15
C LYS A 302 14.52 8.94 -33.75
N ALA A 303 14.56 9.12 -35.07
CA ALA A 303 13.66 10.02 -35.78
C ALA A 303 12.23 9.45 -35.96
N ASN A 304 12.04 8.14 -35.86
CA ASN A 304 10.74 7.45 -35.85
C ASN A 304 10.22 7.35 -34.41
N ALA A 305 11.06 6.87 -33.49
CA ALA A 305 10.72 6.82 -32.06
C ALA A 305 10.27 8.18 -31.49
N THR A 306 10.91 9.29 -31.89
CA THR A 306 10.55 10.62 -31.36
C THR A 306 9.12 11.05 -31.71
N VAL A 307 8.56 10.60 -32.84
CA VAL A 307 7.24 11.04 -33.31
C VAL A 307 6.09 10.10 -32.93
N PHE A 308 6.38 8.89 -32.47
CA PHE A 308 5.36 7.86 -32.18
C PHE A 308 5.44 7.28 -30.77
N ARG A 309 6.43 7.69 -29.96
CA ARG A 309 6.64 7.17 -28.59
C ARG A 309 5.46 7.38 -27.65
N GLU A 310 4.61 8.35 -27.91
CA GLU A 310 3.43 8.65 -27.09
C GLU A 310 2.24 7.72 -27.42
N ASP A 311 2.38 6.85 -28.43
CA ASP A 311 1.39 5.82 -28.76
C ASP A 311 1.53 4.60 -27.84
N ASP A 312 0.42 4.13 -27.27
CA ASP A 312 0.39 2.91 -26.44
C ASP A 312 0.78 1.66 -27.26
N GLY A 313 0.63 1.67 -28.58
CA GLY A 313 1.09 0.60 -29.47
C GLY A 313 2.57 0.67 -29.86
N PHE A 314 3.35 1.64 -29.34
CA PHE A 314 4.75 1.79 -29.74
C PHE A 314 5.62 0.58 -29.35
N ALA A 315 5.46 0.04 -28.14
CA ALA A 315 6.21 -1.13 -27.70
C ALA A 315 5.94 -2.36 -28.58
N LEU A 316 4.69 -2.53 -29.02
CA LEU A 316 4.28 -3.62 -29.92
C LEU A 316 5.00 -3.53 -31.27
N ILE A 317 5.06 -2.35 -31.88
CA ILE A 317 5.74 -2.22 -33.18
C ILE A 317 7.26 -2.29 -33.05
N CYS A 318 7.84 -1.95 -31.90
CA CYS A 318 9.26 -2.19 -31.63
C CYS A 318 9.58 -3.70 -31.56
N SER A 319 8.72 -4.51 -30.93
CA SER A 319 8.96 -5.96 -30.82
C SER A 319 8.97 -6.71 -32.16
N LEU A 320 8.53 -6.05 -33.25
CA LEU A 320 8.56 -6.57 -34.62
C LEU A 320 9.98 -6.64 -35.23
N GLU A 321 10.95 -5.90 -34.70
CA GLU A 321 12.32 -5.85 -35.22
C GLU A 321 13.26 -6.70 -34.37
N LYS A 322 13.82 -7.77 -34.95
CA LYS A 322 14.71 -8.72 -34.25
C LYS A 322 16.14 -8.56 -34.75
N ASP A 323 17.10 -8.55 -33.83
CA ASP A 323 18.53 -8.48 -34.15
C ASP A 323 18.89 -7.37 -35.16
N PHE A 324 18.82 -6.09 -34.79
CA PHE A 324 19.15 -4.98 -35.69
C PHE A 324 20.45 -4.25 -35.31
N ASP A 325 21.08 -3.59 -36.28
CA ASP A 325 22.19 -2.66 -36.06
C ASP A 325 21.68 -1.23 -36.16
N LEU A 326 21.44 -0.61 -35.00
CA LEU A 326 20.91 0.75 -34.91
C LEU A 326 21.86 1.80 -35.52
N LYS A 327 23.19 1.57 -35.51
CA LYS A 327 24.18 2.51 -36.06
C LYS A 327 24.20 2.47 -37.57
N LYS A 328 24.06 1.28 -38.15
CA LYS A 328 24.01 1.09 -39.61
C LYS A 328 22.59 1.24 -40.18
N GLY A 329 21.56 1.23 -39.33
CA GLY A 329 20.16 1.27 -39.76
C GLY A 329 19.71 -0.01 -40.46
N ILE A 330 20.36 -1.15 -40.15
CA ILE A 330 20.14 -2.42 -40.84
C ILE A 330 19.39 -3.38 -39.92
N LEU A 331 18.23 -3.84 -40.38
CA LEU A 331 17.52 -4.98 -39.80
C LEU A 331 18.21 -6.29 -40.23
N LYS A 332 18.50 -7.20 -39.30
CA LYS A 332 18.95 -8.55 -39.67
C LYS A 332 17.77 -9.50 -39.78
N ASN A 333 16.87 -9.52 -38.79
CA ASN A 333 15.74 -10.44 -38.75
C ASN A 333 14.43 -9.69 -38.48
N LYS A 334 13.34 -10.09 -39.15
CA LYS A 334 11.98 -9.72 -38.73
C LYS A 334 11.56 -10.62 -37.56
N ALA A 335 10.59 -10.16 -36.76
CA ALA A 335 9.96 -11.01 -35.77
C ALA A 335 9.19 -12.18 -36.42
N ASP A 336 8.99 -13.22 -35.63
CA ASP A 336 8.42 -14.48 -36.10
C ASP A 336 6.93 -14.33 -36.53
N ILE A 337 6.22 -13.35 -35.96
CA ILE A 337 4.81 -13.00 -36.27
C ILE A 337 4.57 -12.69 -37.75
N PHE A 338 5.59 -12.31 -38.51
CA PHE A 338 5.49 -12.05 -39.95
C PHE A 338 5.36 -13.31 -40.80
N THR A 339 5.69 -14.50 -40.28
CA THR A 339 5.87 -15.69 -41.12
C THR A 339 5.20 -16.95 -40.59
N LYS A 340 4.93 -17.02 -39.28
CA LYS A 340 4.32 -18.19 -38.66
C LYS A 340 3.38 -17.79 -37.54
N ARG A 341 2.49 -18.70 -37.17
CA ARG A 341 1.62 -18.56 -35.99
C ARG A 341 2.49 -18.47 -34.74
N THR A 342 2.30 -17.40 -33.97
CA THR A 342 3.02 -17.09 -32.75
C THR A 342 2.15 -17.27 -31.51
N ILE A 343 0.82 -17.21 -31.64
CA ILE A 343 -0.14 -17.42 -30.55
C ILE A 343 -0.89 -18.71 -30.85
N CYS A 344 -0.80 -19.68 -29.95
CA CYS A 344 -1.62 -20.90 -29.98
C CYS A 344 -2.79 -20.76 -29.02
N GLN A 345 -4.00 -21.09 -29.47
CA GLN A 345 -5.16 -21.15 -28.60
C GLN A 345 -5.01 -22.33 -27.64
N PHE A 346 -5.33 -22.08 -26.38
CA PHE A 346 -5.30 -23.08 -25.33
C PHE A 346 -6.71 -23.64 -25.14
N SER A 347 -6.89 -24.95 -25.27
CA SER A 347 -8.16 -25.63 -24.96
C SER A 347 -8.14 -26.07 -23.50
N GLU A 348 -9.24 -25.84 -22.76
CA GLU A 348 -9.38 -26.41 -21.43
C GLU A 348 -9.36 -27.94 -21.51
N VAL A 349 -8.61 -28.58 -20.60
CA VAL A 349 -8.64 -30.03 -20.45
C VAL A 349 -10.03 -30.38 -19.91
N ASP A 350 -10.81 -31.09 -20.71
CA ASP A 350 -12.18 -31.52 -20.40
C ASP A 350 -12.22 -32.95 -19.83
N HIS A 351 -11.12 -33.70 -19.91
CA HIS A 351 -11.00 -35.05 -19.40
C HIS A 351 -9.59 -35.38 -18.86
N ALA A 352 -9.54 -36.17 -17.78
CA ALA A 352 -8.29 -36.72 -17.24
C ALA A 352 -8.41 -38.25 -17.06
N ASP A 353 -7.42 -38.99 -17.59
CA ASP A 353 -7.42 -40.46 -17.59
C ASP A 353 -7.17 -41.06 -16.19
N SER A 354 -6.48 -40.32 -15.31
CA SER A 354 -6.13 -40.76 -13.96
C SER A 354 -6.36 -39.68 -12.90
N SER A 355 -6.39 -40.07 -11.62
CA SER A 355 -6.48 -39.13 -10.49
C SER A 355 -5.24 -38.26 -10.37
N GLU A 356 -4.09 -38.75 -10.85
CA GLU A 356 -2.84 -37.98 -10.90
C GLU A 356 -2.91 -36.90 -11.96
N ASP A 357 -3.41 -37.24 -13.15
CA ASP A 357 -3.63 -36.25 -14.22
C ASP A 357 -4.66 -35.21 -13.78
N ALA A 358 -5.75 -35.64 -13.13
CA ALA A 358 -6.74 -34.73 -12.56
C ALA A 358 -6.13 -33.81 -11.48
N LEU A 359 -5.21 -34.32 -10.65
CA LEU A 359 -4.50 -33.52 -9.64
C LEU A 359 -3.61 -32.47 -10.32
N ILE A 360 -2.84 -32.86 -11.33
CA ILE A 360 -1.99 -31.95 -12.10
C ILE A 360 -2.84 -30.85 -12.73
N VAL A 361 -3.94 -31.22 -13.39
CA VAL A 361 -4.90 -30.27 -13.99
C VAL A 361 -5.52 -29.37 -12.92
N SER A 362 -5.91 -29.90 -11.75
CA SER A 362 -6.43 -29.08 -10.65
C SER A 362 -5.41 -28.06 -10.16
N ILE A 363 -4.16 -28.45 -9.94
CA ILE A 363 -3.09 -27.53 -9.54
C ILE A 363 -2.82 -26.49 -10.64
N GLN A 364 -2.89 -26.90 -11.90
CA GLN A 364 -2.65 -26.07 -13.08
C GLN A 364 -3.75 -25.04 -13.39
N TYR A 365 -5.00 -25.31 -13.02
CA TYR A 365 -6.14 -24.43 -13.32
C TYR A 365 -6.78 -23.78 -12.08
N ARG A 366 -6.59 -24.37 -10.90
CA ARG A 366 -7.14 -23.86 -9.63
C ARG A 366 -6.05 -23.45 -8.65
N GLY A 367 -4.79 -23.78 -8.91
CA GLY A 367 -3.68 -23.47 -8.00
C GLY A 367 -3.73 -24.22 -6.67
N ARG A 368 -4.60 -25.24 -6.57
CA ARG A 368 -4.86 -26.03 -5.35
C ARG A 368 -5.46 -27.39 -5.69
N ILE A 369 -5.53 -28.26 -4.69
CA ILE A 369 -6.28 -29.52 -4.78
C ILE A 369 -7.78 -29.18 -4.63
N ASP A 370 -8.53 -29.29 -5.73
CA ASP A 370 -9.96 -28.99 -5.79
C ASP A 370 -10.72 -30.26 -6.18
N PHE A 371 -11.11 -31.04 -5.17
CA PHE A 371 -11.77 -32.34 -5.40
C PHE A 371 -13.01 -32.21 -6.30
N PRO A 372 -13.96 -31.27 -6.09
CA PRO A 372 -15.11 -31.12 -6.99
C PRO A 372 -14.72 -30.95 -8.46
N TYR A 373 -13.67 -30.18 -8.75
CA TYR A 373 -13.17 -30.02 -10.12
C TYR A 373 -12.51 -31.30 -10.65
N MET A 374 -11.74 -31.99 -9.81
CA MET A 374 -11.12 -33.27 -10.18
C MET A 374 -12.16 -34.38 -10.43
N GLU A 375 -13.25 -34.41 -9.66
CA GLU A 375 -14.39 -35.31 -9.86
C GLU A 375 -15.02 -35.09 -11.25
N GLN A 376 -15.12 -33.84 -11.71
CA GLN A 376 -15.64 -33.52 -13.05
C GLN A 376 -14.73 -34.03 -14.17
N LEU A 377 -13.41 -34.01 -13.99
CA LEU A 377 -12.44 -34.38 -15.02
C LEU A 377 -12.30 -35.89 -15.22
N CYS A 378 -12.24 -36.65 -14.12
CA CYS A 378 -11.97 -38.09 -14.15
C CYS A 378 -13.18 -38.96 -13.77
N GLY A 379 -14.27 -38.37 -13.28
CA GLY A 379 -15.50 -39.08 -12.89
C GLY A 379 -15.39 -39.95 -11.63
N LYS A 380 -14.24 -39.96 -10.94
CA LYS A 380 -14.02 -40.67 -9.69
C LYS A 380 -14.48 -39.84 -8.50
N SER A 381 -14.92 -40.49 -7.42
CA SER A 381 -15.27 -39.81 -6.17
C SER A 381 -14.05 -39.32 -5.39
N LYS A 382 -14.24 -38.34 -4.51
CA LYS A 382 -13.21 -37.84 -3.58
C LYS A 382 -12.50 -38.98 -2.82
N GLN A 383 -13.23 -39.98 -2.32
CA GLN A 383 -12.65 -41.08 -1.54
C GLN A 383 -11.74 -41.97 -2.40
N GLU A 384 -12.15 -42.29 -3.62
CA GLU A 384 -11.35 -43.05 -4.58
C GLU A 384 -10.08 -42.27 -4.95
N MET A 385 -10.21 -40.97 -5.23
CA MET A 385 -9.04 -40.12 -5.54
C MET A 385 -8.05 -40.03 -4.38
N ILE A 386 -8.51 -39.95 -3.13
CA ILE A 386 -7.63 -39.94 -1.96
C ILE A 386 -6.87 -41.27 -1.83
N SER A 387 -7.53 -42.39 -2.16
CA SER A 387 -6.91 -43.72 -2.17
C SER A 387 -5.89 -43.86 -3.29
N ASP A 388 -6.23 -43.42 -4.51
CA ASP A 388 -5.37 -43.49 -5.70
C ASP A 388 -4.13 -42.61 -5.56
N LEU A 389 -4.28 -41.39 -5.02
CA LEU A 389 -3.18 -40.45 -4.87
C LEU A 389 -2.24 -40.80 -3.71
N GLY A 390 -2.72 -41.53 -2.70
CA GLY A 390 -1.90 -42.05 -1.60
C GLY A 390 -0.96 -41.00 -0.98
N ASP A 391 0.34 -41.26 -1.02
CA ASP A 391 1.40 -40.41 -0.44
C ASP A 391 1.70 -39.14 -1.27
N LYS A 392 1.03 -38.92 -2.40
CA LYS A 392 1.17 -37.68 -3.19
C LYS A 392 0.44 -36.51 -2.56
N ILE A 393 -0.53 -36.77 -1.69
CA ILE A 393 -1.31 -35.76 -0.98
C ILE A 393 -1.45 -36.10 0.50
N PHE A 394 -1.49 -35.10 1.37
CA PHE A 394 -1.68 -35.28 2.81
C PHE A 394 -2.80 -34.39 3.34
N PRO A 395 -3.65 -34.90 4.25
CA PRO A 395 -4.61 -34.07 4.96
C PRO A 395 -3.87 -33.15 5.93
N VAL A 396 -4.25 -31.89 5.99
CA VAL A 396 -3.67 -30.90 6.89
C VAL A 396 -4.52 -30.81 8.16
N PRO A 397 -3.94 -31.01 9.35
CA PRO A 397 -4.67 -30.79 10.59
C PRO A 397 -5.04 -29.32 10.79
N ASP A 398 -6.32 -29.02 10.97
CA ASP A 398 -6.78 -27.71 11.46
C ASP A 398 -7.20 -27.84 12.93
N LEU A 399 -6.38 -27.27 13.83
CA LEU A 399 -6.62 -27.32 15.28
C LEU A 399 -7.74 -26.36 15.73
N VAL A 400 -8.14 -25.41 14.89
CA VAL A 400 -9.19 -24.41 15.18
C VAL A 400 -10.54 -24.92 14.66
N HIS A 401 -10.55 -25.57 13.49
CA HIS A 401 -11.74 -26.13 12.87
C HIS A 401 -11.55 -27.62 12.52
N PRO A 402 -11.67 -28.54 13.49
CA PRO A 402 -11.38 -29.98 13.29
C PRO A 402 -12.23 -30.65 12.21
N ASP A 403 -13.41 -30.10 11.90
CA ASP A 403 -14.34 -30.61 10.89
C ASP A 403 -13.95 -30.24 9.45
N HIS A 404 -13.04 -29.27 9.27
CA HIS A 404 -12.59 -28.82 7.97
C HIS A 404 -11.22 -29.42 7.62
N VAL A 405 -11.23 -30.47 6.78
CA VAL A 405 -10.00 -31.13 6.31
C VAL A 405 -9.62 -30.62 4.93
N SER A 406 -8.55 -29.82 4.88
CA SER A 406 -7.89 -29.43 3.63
C SER A 406 -6.78 -30.45 3.27
N TYR A 407 -6.40 -30.48 2.00
CA TYR A 407 -5.33 -31.35 1.50
C TYR A 407 -4.23 -30.50 0.87
N GLN A 408 -3.00 -30.94 1.07
CA GLN A 408 -1.80 -30.39 0.44
C GLN A 408 -1.07 -31.48 -0.34
N THR A 409 -0.32 -31.09 -1.35
CA THR A 409 0.60 -31.98 -2.06
C THR A 409 1.77 -32.37 -1.15
N ALA A 410 2.43 -33.49 -1.45
CA ALA A 410 3.54 -33.99 -0.65
C ALA A 410 4.70 -32.99 -0.52
N ASP A 411 5.04 -32.27 -1.60
CA ASP A 411 6.08 -31.24 -1.60
C ASP A 411 5.75 -30.07 -0.67
N GLU A 412 4.46 -29.72 -0.54
CA GLU A 412 3.99 -28.65 0.35
C GLU A 412 3.88 -29.10 1.80
N TYR A 413 3.27 -30.27 2.04
CA TYR A 413 3.05 -30.77 3.39
C TYR A 413 4.37 -31.17 4.07
N LEU A 414 5.28 -31.82 3.33
CA LEU A 414 6.57 -32.30 3.84
C LEU A 414 7.68 -31.25 3.79
N SER A 415 7.36 -29.97 3.63
CA SER A 415 8.31 -28.84 3.73
C SER A 415 7.93 -27.87 4.86
N GLY A 416 8.78 -26.88 5.13
CA GLY A 416 8.61 -25.95 6.26
C GLY A 416 9.03 -26.56 7.60
N ASN A 417 8.36 -26.18 8.68
CA ASN A 417 8.70 -26.63 10.03
C ASN A 417 8.18 -28.05 10.30
N ILE A 418 9.00 -29.06 9.98
CA ILE A 418 8.65 -30.49 10.06
C ILE A 418 8.39 -30.92 11.50
N ARG A 419 9.14 -30.40 12.47
CA ARG A 419 8.95 -30.75 13.89
C ARG A 419 7.61 -30.26 14.42
N ALA A 420 7.22 -29.03 14.08
CA ALA A 420 5.93 -28.47 14.45
C ALA A 420 4.78 -29.28 13.82
N LYS A 421 4.86 -29.53 12.50
CA LYS A 421 3.89 -30.36 11.77
C LYS A 421 3.79 -31.77 12.32
N LEU A 422 4.89 -32.38 12.75
CA LEU A 422 4.89 -33.72 13.36
C LEU A 422 4.17 -33.73 14.71
N ASN A 423 4.38 -32.70 15.53
CA ASN A 423 3.65 -32.56 16.80
C ASN A 423 2.15 -32.35 16.56
N GLU A 424 1.78 -31.48 15.62
CA GLU A 424 0.39 -31.24 15.22
C GLU A 424 -0.27 -32.52 14.69
N ALA A 425 0.43 -33.26 13.82
CA ALA A 425 -0.05 -34.54 13.28
C ALA A 425 -0.27 -35.59 14.38
N ARG A 426 0.63 -35.68 15.38
CA ARG A 426 0.47 -36.59 16.52
C ARG A 426 -0.74 -36.24 17.38
N VAL A 427 -0.94 -34.95 17.65
CA VAL A 427 -2.12 -34.48 18.40
C VAL A 427 -3.40 -34.78 17.61
N ALA A 428 -3.42 -34.47 16.32
CA ALA A 428 -4.58 -34.70 15.46
C ALA A 428 -4.88 -36.20 15.27
N ALA A 429 -3.86 -37.04 15.13
CA ALA A 429 -4.01 -38.49 15.02
C ALA A 429 -4.68 -39.11 16.26
N SER A 430 -4.46 -38.54 17.46
CA SER A 430 -5.13 -39.00 18.67
C SER A 430 -6.64 -38.77 18.67
N GLN A 431 -7.13 -37.84 17.84
CA GLN A 431 -8.54 -37.48 17.72
C GLN A 431 -9.18 -38.07 16.45
N ASN A 432 -8.43 -38.13 15.34
CA ASN A 432 -8.89 -38.61 14.05
C ASN A 432 -7.82 -39.51 13.39
N PRO A 433 -8.09 -40.82 13.22
CA PRO A 433 -7.14 -41.78 12.64
C PRO A 433 -6.63 -41.43 11.24
N MET A 434 -7.34 -40.58 10.50
CA MET A 434 -6.95 -40.12 9.17
C MET A 434 -5.54 -39.48 9.12
N PHE A 435 -5.11 -38.85 10.21
CA PHE A 435 -3.80 -38.19 10.30
C PHE A 435 -2.66 -39.14 10.69
N GLU A 436 -2.93 -40.39 11.05
CA GLU A 436 -1.88 -41.36 11.44
C GLU A 436 -0.86 -41.56 10.32
N ARG A 437 -1.30 -41.53 9.05
CA ARG A 437 -0.42 -41.66 7.88
C ARG A 437 0.60 -40.52 7.73
N ASN A 438 0.33 -39.35 8.31
CA ASN A 438 1.22 -38.19 8.20
C ASN A 438 2.50 -38.38 9.03
N ILE A 439 2.40 -39.12 10.15
CA ILE A 439 3.50 -39.32 11.11
C ILE A 439 4.73 -39.98 10.45
N PRO A 440 4.63 -41.18 9.82
CA PRO A 440 5.80 -41.82 9.21
C PRO A 440 6.39 -40.99 8.07
N ALA A 441 5.56 -40.27 7.29
CA ALA A 441 6.02 -39.41 6.22
C ALA A 441 6.83 -38.20 6.75
N LEU A 442 6.38 -37.56 7.83
CA LEU A 442 7.09 -36.46 8.48
C LEU A 442 8.36 -36.92 9.21
N GLU A 443 8.36 -38.12 9.80
CA GLU A 443 9.54 -38.71 10.43
C GLU A 443 10.64 -39.03 9.41
N ALA A 444 10.27 -39.48 8.20
CA ALA A 444 11.22 -39.78 7.13
C ALA A 444 11.97 -38.55 6.61
N VAL A 445 11.33 -37.37 6.67
CA VAL A 445 11.92 -36.09 6.18
C VAL A 445 12.51 -35.24 7.30
N LEU A 446 12.56 -35.74 8.53
CA LEU A 446 13.08 -35.02 9.68
C LEU A 446 14.59 -34.76 9.54
N PRO A 447 15.06 -33.51 9.69
CA PRO A 447 16.49 -33.24 9.71
C PRO A 447 17.21 -34.03 10.83
N PRO A 448 18.40 -34.58 10.55
CA PRO A 448 19.16 -35.33 11.54
C PRO A 448 19.48 -34.43 12.74
N LYS A 449 19.27 -34.93 13.97
CA LYS A 449 19.51 -34.15 15.19
C LYS A 449 20.99 -33.76 15.29
N LEU A 450 21.23 -32.46 15.46
CA LEU A 450 22.54 -31.91 15.79
C LEU A 450 22.93 -32.32 17.21
N ARG A 451 24.21 -32.61 17.42
CA ARG A 451 24.77 -32.99 18.73
C ARG A 451 25.36 -31.77 19.42
N ALA A 452 25.67 -31.88 20.71
CA ALA A 452 26.29 -30.78 21.47
C ALA A 452 27.58 -30.25 20.80
N GLY A 453 28.39 -31.12 20.19
CA GLY A 453 29.61 -30.71 19.49
C GLY A 453 29.38 -29.91 18.19
N ASP A 454 28.19 -30.02 17.59
CA ASP A 454 27.82 -29.31 16.36
C ASP A 454 27.25 -27.91 16.66
N ILE A 455 26.97 -27.60 17.93
CA ILE A 455 26.27 -26.38 18.35
C ILE A 455 27.27 -25.44 19.03
N LYS A 456 27.51 -24.28 18.41
CA LYS A 456 28.29 -23.21 19.03
C LYS A 456 27.37 -22.24 19.80
N VAL A 457 27.50 -22.23 21.13
CA VAL A 457 26.72 -21.35 22.00
C VAL A 457 27.56 -20.15 22.42
N ARG A 458 27.00 -18.95 22.34
CA ARG A 458 27.65 -17.69 22.76
C ARG A 458 26.84 -17.02 23.87
N LEU A 459 27.52 -16.33 24.78
CA LEU A 459 26.86 -15.44 25.74
C LEU A 459 26.03 -14.38 25.00
N GLY A 460 24.80 -14.17 25.47
CA GLY A 460 23.84 -13.24 24.86
C GLY A 460 22.89 -13.86 23.84
N ALA A 461 23.03 -15.16 23.54
CA ALA A 461 22.08 -15.89 22.69
C ALA A 461 20.68 -15.89 23.32
N THR A 462 19.70 -15.40 22.57
CA THR A 462 18.33 -15.14 23.02
C THR A 462 17.48 -16.38 23.26
N TRP A 463 17.91 -17.54 22.75
CA TRP A 463 17.20 -18.81 22.89
C TRP A 463 17.56 -19.57 24.18
N ILE A 464 18.60 -19.12 24.91
CA ILE A 464 19.02 -19.72 26.17
C ILE A 464 18.11 -19.25 27.29
N LYS A 465 17.65 -20.19 28.13
CA LYS A 465 16.85 -19.92 29.32
C LYS A 465 17.62 -18.98 30.28
N PRO A 466 17.01 -17.87 30.77
CA PRO A 466 17.65 -16.94 31.70
C PRO A 466 18.21 -17.62 32.97
N GLU A 467 17.60 -18.72 33.39
CA GLU A 467 18.03 -19.57 34.50
C GLU A 467 19.48 -20.06 34.33
N TYR A 468 19.86 -20.48 33.12
CA TYR A 468 21.23 -20.95 32.86
C TYR A 468 22.24 -19.81 32.85
N ILE A 469 21.86 -18.63 32.37
CA ILE A 469 22.73 -17.46 32.43
C ILE A 469 22.93 -17.01 33.89
N ARG A 470 21.86 -17.04 34.69
CA ARG A 470 21.90 -16.76 36.14
C ARG A 470 22.77 -17.78 36.87
N GLN A 471 22.63 -19.06 36.57
CA GLN A 471 23.44 -20.13 37.14
C GLN A 471 24.93 -19.94 36.80
N PHE A 472 25.26 -19.69 35.52
CA PHE A 472 26.63 -19.39 35.09
C PHE A 472 27.23 -18.20 35.85
N MET A 473 26.46 -17.12 35.98
CA MET A 473 26.88 -15.92 36.69
C MET A 473 27.22 -16.22 38.15
N TYR A 474 26.34 -16.94 38.86
CA TYR A 474 26.55 -17.27 40.27
C TYR A 474 27.71 -18.23 40.50
N GLU A 475 27.88 -19.24 39.65
CA GLU A 475 28.97 -20.22 39.78
C GLU A 475 30.33 -19.63 39.40
N THR A 476 30.40 -18.84 38.33
CA THR A 476 31.67 -18.29 37.83
C THR A 476 32.19 -17.17 38.72
N LEU A 477 31.29 -16.27 39.15
CA LEU A 477 31.65 -15.12 39.98
C LEU A 477 31.63 -15.44 41.48
N GLU A 478 31.17 -16.63 41.88
CA GLU A 478 30.93 -17.03 43.27
C GLU A 478 30.08 -16.00 44.03
N THR A 479 29.01 -15.53 43.38
CA THR A 479 28.14 -14.48 43.92
C THR A 479 27.66 -14.88 45.32
N PRO A 480 27.89 -14.07 46.37
CA PRO A 480 27.49 -14.43 47.72
C PRO A 480 25.99 -14.75 47.84
N ARG A 481 25.62 -15.78 48.61
CA ARG A 481 24.23 -16.26 48.75
C ARG A 481 23.22 -15.15 49.13
N TYR A 482 23.65 -14.15 49.89
CA TYR A 482 22.79 -13.03 50.27
C TYR A 482 22.49 -12.06 49.11
N TYR A 483 23.27 -12.08 48.03
CA TYR A 483 22.96 -11.37 46.77
C TYR A 483 22.21 -12.24 45.75
N GLN A 484 22.15 -13.56 45.92
CA GLN A 484 21.44 -14.47 45.01
C GLN A 484 19.91 -14.41 45.18
N VAL A 485 19.18 -14.55 44.07
CA VAL A 485 17.72 -14.68 44.03
C VAL A 485 17.32 -16.14 44.29
N LYS A 486 16.31 -16.36 45.14
CA LYS A 486 15.67 -17.68 45.31
C LYS A 486 14.43 -17.75 44.41
N ASP A 487 14.35 -18.76 43.53
CA ASP A 487 13.32 -18.85 42.47
C ASP A 487 11.85 -18.71 42.95
N LYS A 488 11.55 -18.99 44.23
CA LYS A 488 10.18 -18.85 44.80
C LYS A 488 9.84 -17.46 45.36
N GLU A 489 10.79 -16.55 45.52
CA GLU A 489 10.56 -15.20 46.09
C GLU A 489 10.31 -14.13 45.02
N PHE A 490 10.61 -14.41 43.74
CA PHE A 490 10.49 -13.45 42.64
C PHE A 490 9.06 -12.91 42.42
N ARG A 491 8.02 -13.71 42.69
CA ARG A 491 6.63 -13.34 42.38
C ARG A 491 5.90 -12.55 43.47
N ARG A 492 6.46 -12.42 44.68
CA ARG A 492 5.64 -12.04 45.86
C ARG A 492 5.86 -10.63 46.41
N TYR A 493 7.01 -9.99 46.14
CA TYR A 493 7.32 -8.65 46.64
C TYR A 493 8.12 -7.84 45.62
N GLY A 494 7.51 -6.79 45.08
CA GLY A 494 8.07 -5.91 44.04
C GLY A 494 9.26 -5.05 44.48
N GLY A 495 10.42 -5.68 44.71
CA GLY A 495 11.71 -5.02 44.87
C GLY A 495 12.86 -5.99 45.08
N LEU A 496 13.90 -5.93 44.24
CA LEU A 496 15.08 -6.80 44.34
C LEU A 496 16.03 -6.47 45.51
N GLY A 497 15.77 -5.45 46.33
CA GLY A 497 16.76 -4.99 47.33
C GLY A 497 18.15 -4.83 46.69
N ASN A 498 19.19 -5.42 47.31
CA ASN A 498 20.55 -5.49 46.75
C ASN A 498 20.84 -6.79 45.97
N LYS A 499 19.82 -7.56 45.58
CA LYS A 499 19.98 -8.84 44.87
C LYS A 499 20.45 -8.65 43.43
N ILE A 500 21.29 -9.55 42.97
CA ILE A 500 21.83 -9.57 41.61
C ILE A 500 21.10 -10.67 40.83
N ASN A 501 20.38 -10.27 39.78
CA ASN A 501 19.57 -11.12 38.91
C ASN A 501 19.93 -10.90 37.45
N VAL A 502 19.66 -11.91 36.62
CA VAL A 502 19.70 -11.78 35.16
C VAL A 502 18.28 -11.89 34.63
N GLU A 503 17.88 -10.90 33.85
CA GLU A 503 16.57 -10.81 33.22
C GLU A 503 16.76 -10.73 31.70
N TYR A 504 15.86 -11.39 30.97
CA TYR A 504 15.76 -11.28 29.53
C TYR A 504 14.41 -10.68 29.20
N VAL A 505 14.42 -9.68 28.32
CA VAL A 505 13.23 -9.01 27.79
C VAL A 505 13.07 -9.50 26.35
N PRO A 506 12.18 -10.47 26.08
CA PRO A 506 12.02 -11.03 24.74
C PRO A 506 11.69 -9.98 23.68
N GLU A 507 10.82 -9.02 24.01
CA GLU A 507 10.26 -8.04 23.06
C GLU A 507 11.28 -6.98 22.61
N ALA A 508 12.18 -6.57 23.51
CA ALA A 508 13.33 -5.72 23.18
C ALA A 508 14.56 -6.54 22.77
N GLY A 509 14.48 -7.87 22.92
CA GLY A 509 15.58 -8.80 22.85
C GLY A 509 16.73 -8.50 23.81
N LEU A 510 16.55 -7.69 24.87
CA LEU A 510 17.60 -7.18 25.76
C LEU A 510 17.84 -8.06 26.99
N TRP A 511 19.11 -8.17 27.39
CA TRP A 511 19.49 -8.76 28.67
C TRP A 511 19.76 -7.65 29.69
N HIS A 512 19.47 -7.90 30.96
CA HIS A 512 19.79 -6.98 32.03
C HIS A 512 20.32 -7.71 33.27
N VAL A 513 21.40 -7.16 33.85
CA VAL A 513 21.90 -7.58 35.15
C VAL A 513 21.55 -6.54 36.21
N SER A 514 20.74 -6.91 37.19
CA SER A 514 20.30 -6.01 38.27
C SER A 514 21.41 -5.79 39.31
N ASN A 515 21.45 -4.60 39.91
CA ASN A 515 22.38 -4.25 40.99
C ASN A 515 23.86 -4.65 40.74
N PRO A 516 24.42 -4.40 39.54
CA PRO A 516 25.70 -4.99 39.14
C PRO A 516 26.90 -4.49 39.95
N LYS A 517 26.72 -3.44 40.78
CA LYS A 517 27.75 -2.87 41.66
C LYS A 517 27.68 -3.35 43.11
N SER A 518 26.68 -4.15 43.48
CA SER A 518 26.45 -4.53 44.88
C SER A 518 27.49 -5.50 45.43
N ASP A 519 28.05 -6.38 44.59
CA ASP A 519 29.09 -7.32 44.99
C ASP A 519 30.49 -6.73 44.73
N THR A 520 31.25 -6.57 45.80
CA THR A 520 32.61 -6.01 45.83
C THR A 520 33.69 -7.07 46.02
N SER A 521 33.36 -8.36 45.83
CA SER A 521 34.31 -9.46 45.93
C SER A 521 35.49 -9.30 44.96
N ILE A 522 36.61 -9.98 45.27
CA ILE A 522 37.81 -9.98 44.42
C ILE A 522 37.48 -10.54 43.04
N LYS A 523 36.66 -11.60 42.97
CA LYS A 523 36.22 -12.15 41.69
C LYS A 523 35.46 -11.14 40.85
N ALA A 524 34.53 -10.41 41.46
CA ALA A 524 33.71 -9.41 40.78
C ALA A 524 34.47 -8.14 40.40
N THR A 525 35.51 -7.74 41.12
CA THR A 525 36.21 -6.44 40.92
C THR A 525 37.62 -6.55 40.34
N ARG A 526 38.22 -7.75 40.31
CA ARG A 526 39.60 -7.97 39.84
C ARG A 526 39.76 -9.17 38.90
N ASP A 527 39.19 -10.33 39.23
CA ASP A 527 39.43 -11.54 38.43
C ASP A 527 38.66 -11.48 37.11
N PHE A 528 37.37 -11.13 37.19
CA PHE A 528 36.49 -10.92 36.04
C PHE A 528 36.02 -9.47 35.87
N GLY A 529 36.42 -8.58 36.78
CA GLY A 529 36.15 -7.14 36.73
C GLY A 529 37.42 -6.29 36.61
N THR A 530 37.23 -4.97 36.57
CA THR A 530 38.27 -3.95 36.70
C THR A 530 37.93 -3.01 37.87
N LYS A 531 38.81 -2.05 38.15
CA LYS A 531 38.54 -1.02 39.18
C LYS A 531 37.32 -0.16 38.82
N GLU A 532 37.06 0.03 37.52
CA GLU A 532 36.05 0.91 36.97
C GLU A 532 34.73 0.18 36.65
N LEU A 533 34.81 -1.10 36.26
CA LEU A 533 33.66 -1.93 35.88
C LEU A 533 33.67 -3.26 36.62
N THR A 534 32.60 -3.59 37.33
CA THR A 534 32.46 -4.93 37.93
C THR A 534 32.22 -5.99 36.85
N ALA A 535 32.48 -7.25 37.18
CA ALA A 535 32.22 -8.40 36.32
C ALA A 535 30.76 -8.48 35.87
N TYR A 536 29.81 -8.05 36.71
CA TYR A 536 28.38 -8.00 36.39
C TYR A 536 28.06 -6.90 35.34
N GLN A 537 28.74 -5.75 35.41
CA GLN A 537 28.59 -4.70 34.38
C GLN A 537 29.17 -5.18 33.04
N ILE A 538 30.34 -5.84 33.09
CA ILE A 538 30.95 -6.44 31.90
C ILE A 538 30.05 -7.54 31.33
N LEU A 539 29.43 -8.37 32.18
CA LEU A 539 28.49 -9.41 31.77
C LEU A 539 27.23 -8.81 31.11
N ASP A 540 26.65 -7.72 31.65
CA ASP A 540 25.52 -7.02 31.03
C ASP A 540 25.85 -6.54 29.62
N ASP A 541 27.05 -5.96 29.44
CA ASP A 541 27.53 -5.54 28.12
C ASP A 541 27.72 -6.74 27.18
N VAL A 542 28.37 -7.82 27.65
CA VAL A 542 28.62 -9.04 26.85
C VAL A 542 27.33 -9.75 26.45
N LEU A 543 26.36 -9.89 27.36
CA LEU A 543 25.05 -10.48 27.07
C LEU A 543 24.29 -9.67 26.01
N ASN A 544 24.56 -8.37 25.93
CA ASN A 544 24.00 -7.49 24.90
C ASN A 544 24.91 -7.30 23.68
N LEU A 545 25.94 -8.13 23.52
CA LEU A 545 26.90 -8.10 22.42
C LEU A 545 27.60 -6.74 22.27
N ARG A 546 27.79 -6.02 23.39
CA ARG A 546 28.50 -4.75 23.48
C ARG A 546 29.90 -4.98 24.06
N ALA A 547 30.90 -4.34 23.47
CA ALA A 547 32.23 -4.32 24.05
C ALA A 547 32.23 -3.32 25.23
N PRO A 548 32.68 -3.71 26.44
CA PRO A 548 32.74 -2.80 27.58
C PRO A 548 33.69 -1.64 27.27
N LYS A 549 33.29 -0.42 27.65
CA LYS A 549 34.05 0.82 27.43
C LYS A 549 34.14 1.62 28.72
N VAL A 550 35.34 2.08 29.03
CA VAL A 550 35.61 2.98 30.16
C VAL A 550 35.87 4.37 29.62
N TYR A 551 35.25 5.38 30.22
CA TYR A 551 35.39 6.78 29.83
C TYR A 551 36.06 7.57 30.94
N MET A 552 37.05 8.39 30.60
CA MET A 552 37.64 9.41 31.46
C MET A 552 37.10 10.80 31.10
N THR A 553 37.10 11.70 32.06
CA THR A 553 36.75 13.11 31.84
C THR A 553 38.03 13.92 31.70
N VAL A 554 38.15 14.68 30.61
CA VAL A 554 39.28 15.59 30.36
C VAL A 554 38.78 17.02 30.23
N PRO A 555 39.56 18.04 30.64
CA PRO A 555 39.19 19.44 30.47
C PRO A 555 39.02 19.79 28.98
N ASP A 556 37.92 20.46 28.63
CA ASP A 556 37.64 20.97 27.29
C ASP A 556 37.12 22.41 27.38
N PRO A 557 38.02 23.41 27.22
CA PRO A 557 37.68 24.83 27.32
C PRO A 557 36.65 25.33 26.28
N GLY A 558 36.35 24.53 25.24
CA GLY A 558 35.40 24.89 24.18
C GLY A 558 33.99 24.33 24.37
N SER A 559 33.75 23.53 25.43
CA SER A 559 32.43 22.98 25.74
C SER A 559 31.71 23.81 26.81
N GLU A 560 30.38 23.91 26.75
CA GLU A 560 29.57 24.63 27.76
C GLU A 560 29.82 24.16 29.22
N ARG A 561 30.35 22.94 29.40
CA ARG A 561 30.64 22.35 30.71
C ARG A 561 32.14 22.33 31.08
N GLY A 562 33.03 22.84 30.21
CA GLY A 562 34.47 22.85 30.46
C GLY A 562 35.14 21.47 30.47
N GLU A 563 34.43 20.41 30.11
CA GLU A 563 34.87 19.02 30.24
C GLU A 563 34.31 18.16 29.09
N LYS A 564 35.14 17.25 28.56
CA LYS A 564 34.80 16.27 27.53
C LYS A 564 35.06 14.86 28.02
N ARG A 565 34.14 13.93 27.72
CA ARG A 565 34.33 12.50 28.00
C ARG A 565 35.09 11.85 26.85
N VAL A 566 36.24 11.27 27.14
CA VAL A 566 37.10 10.55 26.18
C VAL A 566 37.25 9.10 26.63
N ILE A 567 37.39 8.18 25.69
CA ILE A 567 37.57 6.75 25.99
C ILE A 567 38.96 6.54 26.61
N ASP A 568 39.02 5.86 27.75
CA ASP A 568 40.26 5.39 28.34
C ASP A 568 40.69 4.11 27.65
N GLY A 569 41.71 4.20 26.79
CA GLY A 569 42.20 3.08 25.99
C GLY A 569 42.75 1.93 26.83
N GLU A 570 43.48 2.22 27.92
CA GLU A 570 44.09 1.18 28.76
C GLU A 570 43.02 0.47 29.60
N ALA A 571 42.17 1.22 30.30
CA ALA A 571 41.11 0.65 31.12
C ALA A 571 40.07 -0.10 30.25
N THR A 572 39.75 0.42 29.06
CA THR A 572 38.87 -0.26 28.10
C THR A 572 39.49 -1.56 27.59
N SER A 573 40.78 -1.57 27.25
CA SER A 573 41.47 -2.79 26.81
C SER A 573 41.46 -3.87 27.91
N LEU A 574 41.67 -3.47 29.17
CA LEU A 574 41.59 -4.39 30.31
C LEU A 574 40.18 -4.97 30.47
N ALA A 575 39.14 -4.12 30.43
CA ALA A 575 37.75 -4.58 30.51
C ALA A 575 37.38 -5.54 29.37
N GLN A 576 37.86 -5.30 28.14
CA GLN A 576 37.65 -6.19 27.00
C GLN A 576 38.36 -7.54 27.17
N LYS A 577 39.56 -7.58 27.76
CA LYS A 577 40.22 -8.84 28.11
C LYS A 577 39.41 -9.65 29.12
N LYS A 578 38.84 -8.98 30.13
CA LYS A 578 37.96 -9.63 31.12
C LYS A 578 36.66 -10.15 30.49
N ALA A 579 36.08 -9.40 29.55
CA ALA A 579 34.94 -9.85 28.75
C ALA A 579 35.25 -11.13 27.97
N ALA A 580 36.42 -11.21 27.31
CA ALA A 580 36.85 -12.41 26.60
C ALA A 580 37.04 -13.61 27.54
N ALA A 581 37.59 -13.39 28.74
CA ALA A 581 37.72 -14.42 29.75
C ALA A 581 36.35 -14.96 30.23
N LEU A 582 35.35 -14.09 30.41
CA LEU A 582 33.97 -14.50 30.72
C LEU A 582 33.33 -15.33 29.59
N GLN A 583 33.54 -14.93 28.33
CA GLN A 583 33.06 -15.69 27.18
C GLN A 583 33.69 -17.09 27.12
N GLN A 584 34.99 -17.19 27.31
CA GLN A 584 35.69 -18.48 27.34
C GLN A 584 35.24 -19.35 28.52
N ALA A 585 35.04 -18.76 29.70
CA ALA A 585 34.51 -19.48 30.86
C ALA A 585 33.11 -20.03 30.58
N PHE A 586 32.27 -19.27 29.89
CA PHE A 586 30.93 -19.73 29.49
C PHE A 586 30.97 -20.86 28.46
N GLU A 587 31.82 -20.78 27.43
CA GLU A 587 31.98 -21.84 26.43
C GLU A 587 32.38 -23.17 27.08
N ASN A 588 33.29 -23.14 28.07
CA ASN A 588 33.69 -24.33 28.83
C ASN A 588 32.60 -24.82 29.80
N TRP A 589 31.73 -23.93 30.26
CA TRP A 589 30.71 -24.23 31.25
C TRP A 589 29.44 -24.78 30.63
N VAL A 590 28.97 -24.21 29.52
CA VAL A 590 27.61 -24.40 28.98
C VAL A 590 27.24 -25.87 28.74
N PHE A 591 28.15 -26.69 28.21
CA PHE A 591 27.94 -28.12 27.96
C PHE A 591 28.58 -29.06 28.99
N LYS A 592 29.16 -28.53 30.07
CA LYS A 592 29.81 -29.34 31.11
C LYS A 592 28.83 -30.21 31.88
N ASP A 593 27.63 -29.69 32.12
CA ASP A 593 26.55 -30.39 32.81
C ASP A 593 25.71 -31.20 31.80
N PRO A 594 25.53 -32.53 31.98
CA PRO A 594 24.81 -33.37 31.02
C PRO A 594 23.33 -33.00 30.85
N GLU A 595 22.63 -32.62 31.93
CA GLU A 595 21.21 -32.30 31.88
C GLU A 595 20.98 -30.98 31.13
N ARG A 596 21.77 -29.94 31.47
CA ARG A 596 21.76 -28.67 30.74
C ARG A 596 22.16 -28.85 29.29
N ALA A 597 23.17 -29.67 29.00
CA ALA A 597 23.58 -29.94 27.63
C ALA A 597 22.45 -30.58 26.81
N ALA A 598 21.74 -31.56 27.37
CA ALA A 598 20.61 -32.21 26.73
C ALA A 598 19.47 -31.21 26.44
N ASP A 599 19.08 -30.39 27.42
CA ASP A 599 18.01 -29.38 27.26
C ASP A 599 18.36 -28.32 26.20
N LEU A 600 19.61 -27.85 26.16
CA LEU A 600 20.07 -26.88 25.16
C LEU A 600 20.11 -27.48 23.75
N VAL A 601 20.57 -28.73 23.61
CA VAL A 601 20.60 -29.44 22.33
C VAL A 601 19.18 -29.66 21.80
N GLU A 602 18.25 -30.06 22.66
CA GLU A 602 16.84 -30.25 22.30
C GLU A 602 16.22 -28.91 21.87
N THR A 603 16.34 -27.88 22.71
CA THR A 603 15.83 -26.53 22.40
C THR A 603 16.39 -25.98 21.08
N TYR A 604 17.68 -26.20 20.80
CA TYR A 604 18.30 -25.75 19.55
C TYR A 604 17.75 -26.50 18.35
N ASN A 605 17.63 -27.83 18.45
CA ASN A 605 17.10 -28.64 17.36
C ASN A 605 15.64 -28.28 17.05
N ASP A 606 14.83 -28.03 18.08
CA ASP A 606 13.41 -27.71 17.90
C ASP A 606 13.17 -26.30 17.33
N LYS A 607 14.04 -25.34 17.66
CA LYS A 607 13.93 -23.96 17.15
C LYS A 607 14.58 -23.77 15.78
N PHE A 608 15.73 -24.38 15.53
CA PHE A 608 16.56 -24.07 14.36
C PHE A 608 16.74 -25.24 13.39
N ASN A 609 16.74 -26.49 13.86
CA ASN A 609 16.91 -27.69 13.02
C ASN A 609 15.56 -28.35 12.70
N SER A 610 14.66 -27.54 12.15
CA SER A 610 13.26 -27.91 11.95
C SER A 610 12.75 -27.61 10.55
N MET A 611 13.49 -26.81 9.78
CA MET A 611 13.06 -26.31 8.48
C MET A 611 13.57 -27.20 7.36
N ARG A 612 12.66 -27.71 6.53
CA ARG A 612 12.96 -28.33 5.24
C ARG A 612 12.53 -27.40 4.10
N PRO A 613 13.43 -26.99 3.20
CA PRO A 613 13.05 -26.21 2.02
C PRO A 613 12.01 -26.96 1.17
N ARG A 614 11.07 -26.24 0.58
CA ARG A 614 10.17 -26.79 -0.42
C ARG A 614 10.89 -26.92 -1.76
N GLU A 615 10.67 -28.03 -2.44
CA GLU A 615 11.07 -28.22 -3.83
C GLU A 615 9.84 -27.94 -4.70
N TYR A 616 10.02 -27.15 -5.75
CA TYR A 616 8.96 -26.78 -6.67
C TYR A 616 9.23 -27.40 -8.03
N ASP A 617 8.25 -28.12 -8.54
CA ASP A 617 8.23 -28.62 -9.90
C ASP A 617 7.25 -27.76 -10.72
N GLY A 618 7.72 -27.21 -11.84
CA GLY A 618 6.92 -26.47 -12.80
C GLY A 618 6.74 -27.19 -14.13
N SER A 619 7.09 -28.48 -14.21
CA SER A 619 7.01 -29.27 -15.45
C SER A 619 5.59 -29.32 -16.03
N HIS A 620 4.57 -29.30 -15.17
CA HIS A 620 3.15 -29.25 -15.53
C HIS A 620 2.62 -27.86 -15.87
N LEU A 621 3.41 -26.79 -15.64
CA LEU A 621 2.98 -25.45 -15.98
C LEU A 621 2.89 -25.31 -17.50
N ILE A 622 1.73 -24.87 -17.93
CA ILE A 622 1.45 -24.41 -19.28
C ILE A 622 1.46 -22.88 -19.29
N PHE A 623 1.72 -22.30 -20.46
CA PHE A 623 1.78 -20.85 -20.61
C PHE A 623 0.86 -20.40 -21.77
N PRO A 624 -0.47 -20.38 -21.57
CA PRO A 624 -1.41 -19.94 -22.61
C PRO A 624 -1.13 -18.53 -23.11
N GLY A 625 -1.14 -18.33 -24.43
CA GLY A 625 -0.84 -17.03 -25.04
C GLY A 625 0.65 -16.67 -25.08
N MET A 626 1.53 -17.52 -24.52
CA MET A 626 2.97 -17.39 -24.69
C MET A 626 3.37 -17.70 -26.14
N ALA A 627 4.39 -17.02 -26.64
CA ALA A 627 4.93 -17.21 -27.97
C ALA A 627 5.38 -18.67 -28.20
N ALA A 628 4.82 -19.33 -29.21
CA ALA A 628 5.01 -20.76 -29.47
C ALA A 628 6.46 -21.17 -29.81
N ASP A 629 7.30 -20.22 -30.24
CA ASP A 629 8.71 -20.44 -30.57
C ASP A 629 9.65 -20.31 -29.36
N ILE A 630 9.15 -19.82 -28.22
CA ILE A 630 9.92 -19.65 -26.99
C ILE A 630 9.60 -20.78 -26.03
N ASN A 631 10.60 -21.58 -25.67
CA ASN A 631 10.46 -22.63 -24.67
C ASN A 631 11.23 -22.27 -23.40
N LEU A 632 10.51 -22.16 -22.28
CA LEU A 632 11.13 -21.95 -20.97
C LEU A 632 11.88 -23.22 -20.53
N ARG A 633 13.09 -23.01 -20.00
CA ARG A 633 13.94 -24.07 -19.43
C ARG A 633 13.35 -24.57 -18.11
N GLU A 634 13.74 -25.78 -17.71
CA GLU A 634 13.28 -26.43 -16.47
C GLU A 634 13.43 -25.52 -15.24
N HIS A 635 14.60 -24.91 -15.04
CA HIS A 635 14.82 -24.03 -13.89
C HIS A 635 13.92 -22.79 -13.88
N GLN A 636 13.54 -22.28 -15.07
CA GLN A 636 12.63 -21.13 -15.18
C GLN A 636 11.21 -21.53 -14.80
N ARG A 637 10.76 -22.71 -15.24
CA ARG A 637 9.44 -23.25 -14.88
C ARG A 637 9.35 -23.51 -13.38
N ASN A 638 10.40 -24.08 -12.78
CA ASN A 638 10.43 -24.34 -11.34
C ASN A 638 10.44 -23.03 -10.54
N ALA A 639 11.12 -21.98 -11.02
CA ALA A 639 11.06 -20.66 -10.41
C ALA A 639 9.68 -20.02 -10.50
N ILE A 640 8.99 -20.16 -11.63
CA ILE A 640 7.61 -19.69 -11.78
C ILE A 640 6.68 -20.45 -10.84
N ALA A 641 6.81 -21.79 -10.76
CA ALA A 641 6.06 -22.60 -9.80
C ALA A 641 6.31 -22.17 -8.35
N HIS A 642 7.56 -21.85 -8.01
CA HIS A 642 7.92 -21.30 -6.70
C HIS A 642 7.18 -19.99 -6.42
N ALA A 643 7.13 -19.04 -7.36
CA ALA A 643 6.43 -17.78 -7.15
C ALA A 643 4.90 -17.94 -7.11
N LEU A 644 4.32 -18.87 -7.88
CA LEU A 644 2.87 -19.11 -7.90
C LEU A 644 2.38 -19.86 -6.64
N TYR A 645 3.15 -20.83 -6.15
CA TYR A 645 2.72 -21.73 -5.07
C TYR A 645 3.37 -21.46 -3.71
N GLY A 646 4.52 -20.77 -3.68
CA GLY A 646 5.32 -20.52 -2.47
C GLY A 646 5.04 -19.21 -1.73
N GLY A 647 4.25 -18.31 -2.33
CA GLY A 647 4.03 -16.95 -1.83
C GLY A 647 5.10 -15.98 -2.33
N ASN A 648 5.47 -15.00 -1.50
CA ASN A 648 6.51 -14.03 -1.88
C ASN A 648 7.82 -14.75 -2.22
N ALA A 649 8.42 -14.38 -3.35
CA ALA A 649 9.56 -15.10 -3.93
C ALA A 649 10.75 -14.19 -4.26
N LEU A 650 11.96 -14.75 -4.20
CA LEU A 650 13.21 -14.11 -4.61
C LEU A 650 13.90 -14.92 -5.70
N PHE A 651 13.91 -14.41 -6.93
CA PHE A 651 14.66 -14.95 -8.06
C PHE A 651 16.14 -14.55 -7.98
N ALA A 652 16.89 -15.32 -7.18
CA ALA A 652 18.32 -15.18 -6.95
C ALA A 652 19.18 -15.86 -8.04
N HIS A 653 18.83 -15.69 -9.33
CA HIS A 653 19.53 -16.34 -10.44
C HIS A 653 20.64 -15.46 -11.04
N CYS A 654 21.68 -16.06 -11.58
CA CYS A 654 22.79 -15.35 -12.22
C CYS A 654 22.33 -14.46 -13.40
N VAL A 655 23.17 -13.50 -13.79
CA VAL A 655 22.89 -12.63 -14.95
C VAL A 655 22.81 -13.49 -16.22
N GLY A 656 21.75 -13.29 -17.02
CA GLY A 656 21.50 -14.10 -18.22
C GLY A 656 20.73 -15.41 -18.00
N ALA A 657 20.36 -15.76 -16.76
CA ALA A 657 19.56 -16.96 -16.46
C ALA A 657 18.11 -16.91 -16.97
N GLY A 658 17.63 -15.73 -17.40
CA GLY A 658 16.27 -15.52 -17.91
C GLY A 658 15.25 -15.01 -16.89
N LYS A 659 15.70 -14.30 -15.83
CA LYS A 659 14.84 -13.69 -14.79
C LYS A 659 13.70 -12.84 -15.33
N THR A 660 13.96 -12.10 -16.41
CA THR A 660 12.92 -11.29 -17.07
C THR A 660 11.74 -12.14 -17.54
N TYR A 661 12.01 -13.28 -18.19
CA TYR A 661 10.95 -14.19 -18.65
C TYR A 661 10.28 -14.92 -17.46
N GLU A 662 11.03 -15.24 -16.41
CA GLU A 662 10.46 -15.78 -15.16
C GLU A 662 9.42 -14.81 -14.57
N MET A 663 9.75 -13.51 -14.45
CA MET A 663 8.82 -12.49 -13.95
C MET A 663 7.60 -12.31 -14.86
N ILE A 664 7.80 -12.18 -16.17
CA ILE A 664 6.70 -11.99 -17.14
C ILE A 664 5.74 -13.18 -17.13
N ALA A 665 6.27 -14.40 -17.20
CA ALA A 665 5.46 -15.61 -17.18
C ALA A 665 4.72 -15.78 -15.83
N THR A 666 5.38 -15.47 -14.71
CA THR A 666 4.73 -15.46 -13.39
C THR A 666 3.56 -14.46 -13.33
N ALA A 667 3.74 -13.26 -13.89
CA ALA A 667 2.68 -12.25 -13.92
C ALA A 667 1.45 -12.72 -14.70
N MET A 668 1.66 -13.25 -15.91
CA MET A 668 0.59 -13.72 -16.79
C MET A 668 -0.11 -14.98 -16.26
N GLU A 669 0.66 -15.97 -15.79
CA GLU A 669 0.07 -17.18 -15.21
C GLU A 669 -0.65 -16.91 -13.90
N GLY A 670 -0.08 -16.05 -13.04
CA GLY A 670 -0.77 -15.64 -11.82
C GLY A 670 -2.07 -14.90 -12.11
N LYS A 671 -2.12 -14.08 -13.18
CA LYS A 671 -3.36 -13.45 -13.63
C LYS A 671 -4.38 -14.45 -14.15
N ARG A 672 -3.94 -15.42 -14.96
CA ARG A 672 -4.81 -16.50 -15.47
C ARG A 672 -5.41 -17.34 -14.34
N LEU A 673 -4.62 -17.62 -13.31
CA LEU A 673 -5.05 -18.38 -12.12
C LEU A 673 -5.93 -17.56 -11.15
N GLY A 674 -6.16 -16.27 -11.43
CA GLY A 674 -6.89 -15.37 -10.53
C GLY A 674 -6.13 -15.01 -9.26
N MET A 675 -4.81 -15.27 -9.21
CA MET A 675 -3.94 -14.91 -8.10
C MET A 675 -3.49 -13.45 -8.18
N HIS A 676 -3.32 -12.93 -9.40
CA HIS A 676 -2.98 -11.53 -9.67
C HIS A 676 -4.10 -10.88 -10.49
N HIS A 677 -4.34 -9.59 -10.28
CA HIS A 677 -5.29 -8.81 -11.07
C HIS A 677 -4.57 -7.75 -11.88
N LYS A 678 -3.59 -7.06 -11.26
CA LYS A 678 -2.80 -5.99 -11.89
C LYS A 678 -1.37 -6.00 -11.35
N SER A 679 -0.45 -6.48 -12.17
CA SER A 679 0.97 -6.57 -11.81
C SER A 679 1.71 -5.25 -12.09
N LEU A 680 2.63 -4.87 -11.20
CA LEU A 680 3.53 -3.73 -11.38
C LEU A 680 4.98 -4.22 -11.46
N PHE A 681 5.65 -3.91 -12.57
CA PHE A 681 7.07 -4.15 -12.78
C PHE A 681 7.85 -2.88 -12.45
N VAL A 682 8.73 -2.99 -11.47
CA VAL A 682 9.62 -1.93 -11.03
C VAL A 682 11.05 -2.28 -11.45
N VAL A 683 11.59 -1.53 -12.40
CA VAL A 683 12.86 -1.86 -13.06
C VAL A 683 13.83 -0.68 -13.10
N PRO A 684 15.12 -0.89 -13.39
CA PRO A 684 16.04 0.21 -13.68
C PRO A 684 15.53 1.10 -14.82
N LYS A 685 15.74 2.42 -14.71
CA LYS A 685 15.19 3.44 -15.64
C LYS A 685 15.51 3.21 -17.12
N HIS A 686 16.66 2.63 -17.42
CA HIS A 686 17.10 2.36 -18.79
C HIS A 686 16.52 1.06 -19.36
N LEU A 687 15.90 0.22 -18.53
CA LEU A 687 15.32 -1.07 -18.91
C LEU A 687 13.81 -1.04 -19.11
N THR A 688 13.10 0.04 -18.75
CA THR A 688 11.62 0.07 -18.84
C THR A 688 11.09 -0.25 -20.24
N SER A 689 11.67 0.34 -21.29
CA SER A 689 11.29 0.05 -22.68
C SER A 689 11.66 -1.37 -23.09
N GLN A 690 12.85 -1.85 -22.69
CA GLN A 690 13.34 -3.19 -23.01
C GLN A 690 12.43 -4.27 -22.39
N ILE A 691 12.04 -4.11 -21.12
CA ILE A 691 11.14 -5.06 -20.45
C ILE A 691 9.76 -5.06 -21.12
N GLY A 692 9.27 -3.90 -21.58
CA GLY A 692 8.02 -3.85 -22.35
C GLY A 692 8.09 -4.59 -23.69
N GLU A 693 9.21 -4.48 -24.40
CA GLU A 693 9.48 -5.24 -25.63
C GLU A 693 9.58 -6.74 -25.36
N ASP A 694 10.32 -7.14 -24.32
CA ASP A 694 10.45 -8.55 -23.89
C ASP A 694 9.10 -9.14 -23.45
N PHE A 695 8.25 -8.33 -22.80
CA PHE A 695 6.89 -8.73 -22.41
C PHE A 695 6.04 -9.05 -23.64
N LEU A 696 5.97 -8.15 -24.62
CA LEU A 696 5.18 -8.36 -25.84
C LEU A 696 5.81 -9.40 -26.78
N ARG A 697 7.11 -9.67 -26.64
CA ARG A 697 7.76 -10.78 -27.33
C ARG A 697 7.36 -12.12 -26.73
N LEU A 698 7.25 -12.22 -25.41
CA LEU A 698 6.86 -13.45 -24.73
C LEU A 698 5.35 -13.68 -24.77
N TYR A 699 4.54 -12.62 -24.59
CA TYR A 699 3.08 -12.64 -24.62
C TYR A 699 2.56 -11.52 -25.55
N PRO A 700 2.42 -11.79 -26.87
CA PRO A 700 2.06 -10.75 -27.85
C PRO A 700 0.67 -10.13 -27.66
N SER A 701 -0.27 -10.85 -27.04
CA SER A 701 -1.62 -10.37 -26.77
C SER A 701 -1.77 -9.59 -25.45
N ALA A 702 -0.69 -9.42 -24.67
CA ALA A 702 -0.76 -8.77 -23.37
C ALA A 702 -1.04 -7.26 -23.47
N ASN A 703 -1.95 -6.76 -22.64
CA ASN A 703 -2.25 -5.34 -22.51
C ASN A 703 -1.35 -4.70 -21.43
N ILE A 704 -0.23 -4.12 -21.83
CA ILE A 704 0.75 -3.53 -20.91
C ILE A 704 0.80 -2.00 -21.01
N LEU A 705 1.13 -1.36 -19.88
CA LEU A 705 1.41 0.08 -19.83
C LEU A 705 2.89 0.32 -19.49
N VAL A 706 3.64 0.94 -20.40
CA VAL A 706 5.07 1.27 -20.18
C VAL A 706 5.22 2.75 -19.88
N ALA A 707 5.57 3.10 -18.64
CA ALA A 707 5.75 4.49 -18.25
C ALA A 707 7.07 5.08 -18.78
N THR A 708 7.00 6.32 -19.24
CA THR A 708 8.14 7.10 -19.72
C THR A 708 8.56 8.16 -18.71
N THR A 709 9.75 8.73 -18.90
CA THR A 709 10.28 9.79 -18.02
C THR A 709 9.46 11.08 -18.05
N LYS A 710 8.72 11.34 -19.14
CA LYS A 710 7.84 12.52 -19.23
C LYS A 710 6.62 12.40 -18.33
N ASP A 711 6.13 11.17 -18.12
CA ASP A 711 4.88 10.90 -17.42
C ASP A 711 4.96 11.19 -15.92
N PHE A 712 6.17 11.31 -15.36
CA PHE A 712 6.37 11.60 -13.93
C PHE A 712 6.76 13.06 -13.62
N LYS A 713 6.70 13.95 -14.61
CA LYS A 713 6.62 15.39 -14.36
C LYS A 713 5.39 15.68 -13.49
N ALA A 714 5.47 16.66 -12.58
CA ALA A 714 4.41 16.94 -11.61
C ALA A 714 3.02 17.16 -12.26
N SER A 715 2.98 17.78 -13.45
CA SER A 715 1.76 17.99 -14.23
C SER A 715 1.14 16.69 -14.78
N ASN A 716 1.96 15.72 -15.18
CA ASN A 716 1.51 14.53 -15.92
C ASN A 716 1.38 13.29 -15.01
N ARG A 717 1.95 13.35 -13.81
CA ARG A 717 1.93 12.22 -12.87
C ARG A 717 0.51 11.82 -12.47
N ARG A 718 -0.35 12.81 -12.23
CA ARG A 718 -1.76 12.56 -11.87
C ARG A 718 -2.49 11.80 -12.98
N GLU A 719 -2.23 12.16 -14.22
CA GLU A 719 -2.80 11.51 -15.38
C GLU A 719 -2.31 10.06 -15.52
N LEU A 720 -1.00 9.81 -15.38
CA LEU A 720 -0.47 8.45 -15.40
C LEU A 720 -1.08 7.58 -14.28
N MET A 721 -1.19 8.13 -13.06
CA MET A 721 -1.79 7.39 -11.95
C MET A 721 -3.27 7.08 -12.18
N ALA A 722 -4.02 8.06 -12.69
CA ALA A 722 -5.42 7.86 -13.06
C ALA A 722 -5.55 6.77 -14.13
N ARG A 723 -4.68 6.77 -15.16
CA ARG A 723 -4.64 5.73 -16.19
C ARG A 723 -4.38 4.35 -15.60
N ILE A 724 -3.39 4.24 -14.71
CA ILE A 724 -3.09 2.97 -14.03
C ILE A 724 -4.31 2.49 -13.25
N ALA A 725 -4.95 3.38 -12.49
CA ALA A 725 -6.10 3.04 -11.65
C ALA A 725 -7.31 2.58 -12.49
N THR A 726 -7.65 3.29 -13.57
CA THR A 726 -8.84 3.02 -14.39
C THR A 726 -8.64 1.97 -15.48
N GLY A 727 -7.39 1.73 -15.90
CA GLY A 727 -7.08 0.79 -16.98
C GLY A 727 -7.01 -0.66 -16.53
N ASN A 728 -7.57 -1.56 -17.34
CA ASN A 728 -7.41 -3.01 -17.19
C ASN A 728 -6.13 -3.49 -17.89
N TYR A 729 -4.99 -3.25 -17.25
CA TYR A 729 -3.68 -3.70 -17.73
C TYR A 729 -3.32 -5.07 -17.13
N ASP A 730 -2.65 -5.91 -17.92
CA ASP A 730 -2.00 -7.13 -17.44
C ASP A 730 -0.78 -6.80 -16.60
N ALA A 731 0.01 -5.82 -17.06
CA ALA A 731 1.16 -5.31 -16.33
C ALA A 731 1.38 -3.81 -16.57
N VAL A 732 1.86 -3.13 -15.53
CA VAL A 732 2.34 -1.75 -15.58
C VAL A 732 3.84 -1.75 -15.34
N ILE A 733 4.62 -1.10 -16.19
CA ILE A 733 6.08 -1.08 -16.10
C ILE A 733 6.55 0.34 -15.78
N ILE A 734 7.22 0.49 -14.63
CA ILE A 734 7.78 1.77 -14.16
C ILE A 734 9.22 1.60 -13.71
N SER A 735 9.93 2.72 -13.58
CA SER A 735 11.30 2.74 -13.07
C SER A 735 11.40 2.83 -11.54
N HIS A 736 12.54 2.46 -10.96
CA HIS A 736 12.83 2.64 -9.53
C HIS A 736 12.57 4.07 -9.01
N ASP A 737 12.98 5.09 -9.78
CA ASP A 737 12.78 6.50 -9.42
C ASP A 737 11.29 6.86 -9.38
N GLN A 738 10.53 6.30 -10.32
CA GLN A 738 9.09 6.50 -10.46
C GLN A 738 8.32 5.81 -9.34
N PHE A 739 8.76 4.63 -8.91
CA PHE A 739 8.17 3.92 -7.78
C PHE A 739 8.26 4.70 -6.47
N LYS A 740 9.38 5.38 -6.23
CA LYS A 740 9.54 6.29 -5.07
C LYS A 740 8.53 7.44 -5.08
N ALA A 741 8.06 7.84 -6.25
CA ALA A 741 7.09 8.90 -6.41
C ALA A 741 5.63 8.43 -6.16
N LEU A 742 5.42 7.15 -5.85
CA LEU A 742 4.13 6.56 -5.48
C LEU A 742 4.03 6.44 -3.95
N PRO A 743 3.48 7.42 -3.23
CA PRO A 743 3.36 7.31 -1.78
C PRO A 743 2.23 6.33 -1.40
N LEU A 744 2.40 5.64 -0.27
CA LEU A 744 1.29 5.02 0.45
C LEU A 744 0.45 6.09 1.14
N SER A 745 -0.81 5.76 1.44
CA SER A 745 -1.68 6.63 2.23
C SER A 745 -1.09 6.89 3.62
N ALA A 746 -1.35 8.10 4.14
CA ALA A 746 -0.96 8.49 5.50
C ALA A 746 -1.47 7.49 6.54
N GLU A 747 -2.71 7.02 6.36
CA GLU A 747 -3.36 6.11 7.27
C GLU A 747 -2.66 4.76 7.32
N ARG A 748 -2.32 4.16 6.17
CA ARG A 748 -1.62 2.86 6.14
C ARG A 748 -0.20 2.96 6.70
N ALA A 749 0.56 3.99 6.30
CA ALA A 749 1.89 4.23 6.84
C ALA A 749 1.87 4.43 8.37
N THR A 750 0.83 5.10 8.89
CA THR A 750 0.61 5.28 10.33
C THR A 750 0.17 3.99 11.00
N ARG A 751 -0.76 3.23 10.41
CA ARG A 751 -1.33 1.99 10.96
C ARG A 751 -0.25 0.93 11.22
N GLN A 752 0.66 0.72 10.28
CA GLN A 752 1.75 -0.26 10.45
C GLN A 752 2.70 0.12 11.58
N MET A 753 3.10 1.39 11.65
CA MET A 753 3.93 1.86 12.75
C MET A 753 3.17 1.89 14.09
N GLN A 754 1.85 2.13 14.05
CA GLN A 754 1.00 2.10 15.22
C GLN A 754 0.85 0.68 15.77
N GLN A 755 0.75 -0.35 14.92
CA GLN A 755 0.78 -1.75 15.37
C GLN A 755 2.07 -2.11 16.12
N GLU A 756 3.23 -1.62 15.65
CA GLU A 756 4.50 -1.77 16.38
C GLU A 756 4.45 -1.02 17.73
N VAL A 757 3.89 0.19 17.77
CA VAL A 757 3.70 0.97 19.00
C VAL A 757 2.73 0.29 19.97
N ASP A 758 1.65 -0.31 19.48
CA ASP A 758 0.63 -0.98 20.28
C ASP A 758 1.21 -2.26 20.90
N THR A 759 1.93 -3.05 20.11
CA THR A 759 2.67 -4.23 20.59
C THR A 759 3.65 -3.85 21.71
N LEU A 760 4.43 -2.78 21.53
CA LEU A 760 5.33 -2.28 22.57
C LEU A 760 4.57 -1.74 23.79
N THR A 761 3.39 -1.14 23.59
CA THR A 761 2.57 -0.59 24.68
C THR A 761 1.96 -1.71 25.52
N GLU A 762 1.41 -2.75 24.91
CA GLU A 762 0.96 -3.95 25.62
C GLU A 762 2.10 -4.59 26.40
N SER A 763 3.29 -4.66 25.80
CA SER A 763 4.49 -5.20 26.46
C SER A 763 4.88 -4.35 27.67
N ILE A 764 4.84 -3.02 27.54
CA ILE A 764 5.07 -2.07 28.66
C ILE A 764 4.04 -2.29 29.76
N ASP A 765 2.77 -2.44 29.43
CA ASP A 765 1.69 -2.55 30.41
C ASP A 765 1.72 -3.90 31.13
N ARG A 766 2.01 -5.01 30.43
CA ARG A 766 2.29 -6.32 31.05
C ARG A 766 3.48 -6.22 32.01
N GLU A 767 4.55 -5.57 31.59
CA GLU A 767 5.74 -5.36 32.43
C GLU A 767 5.47 -4.47 33.64
N ARG A 768 4.65 -3.43 33.49
CA ARG A 768 4.23 -2.57 34.61
C ARG A 768 3.37 -3.33 35.61
N ALA A 769 2.47 -4.18 35.13
CA ALA A 769 1.60 -5.02 35.95
C ALA A 769 2.37 -6.10 36.71
N MET A 770 3.41 -6.70 36.10
CA MET A 770 4.23 -7.73 36.72
C MET A 770 5.32 -7.17 37.64
N ASN A 771 6.02 -6.11 37.22
CA ASN A 771 7.27 -5.65 37.82
C ASN A 771 7.22 -4.23 38.41
N GLY A 772 6.04 -3.60 38.46
CA GLY A 772 5.81 -2.36 39.18
C GLY A 772 6.56 -1.14 38.62
N GLY A 773 6.21 -0.70 37.41
CA GLY A 773 6.41 0.67 36.89
C GLY A 773 7.84 1.23 36.71
N LYS A 774 8.84 0.77 37.48
CA LYS A 774 10.19 1.35 37.57
C LYS A 774 11.29 0.41 37.05
N SER A 775 10.93 -0.72 36.44
CA SER A 775 11.89 -1.68 35.89
C SER A 775 12.68 -1.10 34.72
N PHE A 776 13.93 -1.56 34.55
CA PHE A 776 14.79 -1.23 33.41
C PHE A 776 14.09 -1.57 32.07
N THR A 777 13.33 -2.67 32.06
CA THR A 777 12.50 -3.14 30.95
C THR A 777 11.52 -2.07 30.44
N VAL A 778 10.75 -1.45 31.35
CA VAL A 778 9.77 -0.41 31.00
C VAL A 778 10.46 0.80 30.36
N LYS A 779 11.61 1.24 30.89
CA LYS A 779 12.35 2.39 30.33
C LYS A 779 12.90 2.12 28.93
N ALA A 780 13.38 0.90 28.67
CA ALA A 780 13.89 0.52 27.36
C ALA A 780 12.78 0.49 26.30
N LEU A 781 11.66 -0.17 26.63
CA LEU A 781 10.48 -0.24 25.77
C LEU A 781 9.86 1.15 25.53
N GLU A 782 9.77 2.01 26.55
CA GLU A 782 9.29 3.38 26.40
C GLU A 782 10.14 4.23 25.46
N ARG A 783 11.47 4.05 25.47
CA ARG A 783 12.38 4.75 24.56
C ARG A 783 12.13 4.33 23.11
N GLN A 784 11.98 3.03 22.86
CA GLN A 784 11.70 2.51 21.52
C GLN A 784 10.32 3.00 21.03
N ARG A 785 9.30 2.94 21.89
CA ARG A 785 7.96 3.47 21.59
C ARG A 785 7.99 4.94 21.20
N ARG A 786 8.71 5.79 21.95
CA ARG A 786 8.84 7.23 21.64
C ARG A 786 9.54 7.48 20.30
N ALA A 787 10.56 6.68 19.96
CA ALA A 787 11.25 6.81 18.69
C ALA A 787 10.32 6.51 17.49
N LEU A 788 9.51 5.44 17.59
CA LEU A 788 8.50 5.10 16.59
C LEU A 788 7.40 6.17 16.51
N GLN A 789 6.89 6.66 17.65
CA GLN A 789 5.91 7.75 17.68
C GLN A 789 6.40 9.02 16.97
N GLN A 790 7.67 9.40 17.15
CA GLN A 790 8.26 10.54 16.44
C GLN A 790 8.39 10.30 14.93
N GLN A 791 8.60 9.05 14.49
CA GLN A 791 8.61 8.71 13.07
C GLN A 791 7.20 8.78 12.47
N ILE A 792 6.19 8.29 13.19
CA ILE A 792 4.78 8.40 12.81
C ILE A 792 4.40 9.86 12.61
N GLU A 793 4.70 10.72 13.58
CA GLU A 793 4.35 12.14 13.53
C GLU A 793 4.97 12.85 12.31
N LYS A 794 6.22 12.52 11.97
CA LYS A 794 6.88 13.01 10.76
C LYS A 794 6.18 12.54 9.49
N LEU A 795 5.76 11.27 9.41
CA LEU A 795 5.06 10.72 8.25
C LEU A 795 3.67 11.32 8.08
N VAL A 796 2.91 11.46 9.16
CA VAL A 796 1.60 12.12 9.15
C VAL A 796 1.73 13.58 8.69
N THR A 797 2.74 14.30 9.19
CA THR A 797 2.98 15.68 8.81
C THR A 797 3.39 15.81 7.34
N ALA A 798 4.18 14.87 6.81
CA ALA A 798 4.52 14.82 5.39
C ALA A 798 3.28 14.53 4.52
N ALA A 799 2.44 13.57 4.93
CA ALA A 799 1.27 13.19 4.15
C ALA A 799 0.16 14.25 4.13
N LYS A 800 0.02 15.08 5.18
CA LYS A 800 -0.87 16.25 5.17
C LYS A 800 -0.52 17.29 4.09
N LYS A 801 0.75 17.32 3.63
CA LYS A 801 1.17 18.21 2.55
C LYS A 801 0.89 17.66 1.14
N ASP A 802 0.65 16.35 1.03
CA ASP A 802 0.54 15.60 -0.23
C ASP A 802 -0.89 15.07 -0.53
N GLN A 803 -1.91 15.57 0.17
CA GLN A 803 -3.33 15.14 0.09
C GLN A 803 -3.98 15.17 -1.32
N GLN A 804 -3.31 15.73 -2.34
CA GLN A 804 -3.80 15.81 -3.71
C GLN A 804 -3.18 14.77 -4.68
N ASN A 805 -2.39 13.82 -4.19
CA ASN A 805 -1.75 12.79 -5.03
C ASN A 805 -2.47 11.44 -4.89
N VAL A 806 -2.64 10.74 -6.03
CA VAL A 806 -3.12 9.35 -6.05
C VAL A 806 -2.12 8.48 -5.30
N THR A 807 -2.60 7.69 -4.34
CA THR A 807 -1.75 6.82 -3.52
C THR A 807 -1.60 5.43 -4.14
N PHE A 808 -0.58 4.69 -3.72
CA PHE A 808 -0.28 3.35 -4.25
C PHE A 808 -1.50 2.40 -4.17
N GLU A 809 -2.27 2.46 -3.09
CA GLU A 809 -3.45 1.62 -2.87
C GLU A 809 -4.57 1.89 -3.89
N GLN A 810 -4.70 3.15 -4.35
CA GLN A 810 -5.72 3.55 -5.32
C GLN A 810 -5.43 3.06 -6.75
N LEU A 811 -4.21 2.58 -7.00
CA LEU A 811 -3.82 2.04 -8.31
C LEU A 811 -4.42 0.65 -8.57
N GLY A 812 -4.87 -0.04 -7.51
CA GLY A 812 -5.38 -1.41 -7.58
C GLY A 812 -4.32 -2.42 -7.99
N ILE A 813 -3.06 -2.18 -7.58
CA ILE A 813 -1.94 -3.10 -7.81
C ILE A 813 -1.93 -4.11 -6.66
N ASP A 814 -1.95 -5.39 -7.01
CA ASP A 814 -1.93 -6.50 -6.06
C ASP A 814 -0.65 -7.34 -6.14
N HIS A 815 0.16 -7.18 -7.19
CA HIS A 815 1.46 -7.84 -7.30
C HIS A 815 2.56 -6.91 -7.77
N ILE A 816 3.74 -6.98 -7.15
CA ILE A 816 4.94 -6.24 -7.57
C ILE A 816 6.07 -7.19 -7.97
N PHE A 817 6.69 -6.89 -9.11
CA PHE A 817 7.94 -7.48 -9.57
C PHE A 817 9.03 -6.42 -9.48
N VAL A 818 10.05 -6.65 -8.65
CA VAL A 818 11.16 -5.69 -8.48
C VAL A 818 12.43 -6.29 -9.05
N ASP A 819 12.89 -5.77 -10.19
CA ASP A 819 14.16 -6.14 -10.78
C ASP A 819 15.32 -5.39 -10.14
N GLU A 820 16.51 -5.97 -10.14
CA GLU A 820 17.68 -5.46 -9.43
C GLU A 820 17.38 -5.06 -7.97
N ALA A 821 16.68 -5.94 -7.25
CA ALA A 821 16.24 -5.73 -5.86
C ALA A 821 17.39 -5.39 -4.90
N HIS A 822 18.63 -5.72 -5.26
CA HIS A 822 19.82 -5.34 -4.50
C HIS A 822 19.97 -3.81 -4.31
N GLU A 823 19.32 -2.97 -5.14
CA GLU A 823 19.29 -1.52 -4.91
C GLU A 823 18.48 -1.12 -3.66
N PHE A 824 17.65 -2.01 -3.11
CA PHE A 824 16.79 -1.77 -1.96
C PHE A 824 17.32 -2.39 -0.66
N LYS A 825 18.52 -2.97 -0.65
CA LYS A 825 19.05 -3.75 0.50
C LYS A 825 19.33 -2.98 1.81
N ASN A 826 19.28 -1.64 1.80
CA ASN A 826 19.66 -0.77 2.91
C ASN A 826 18.45 -0.33 3.77
N LEU A 827 17.69 -1.30 4.30
CA LEU A 827 16.64 -1.05 5.29
C LEU A 827 17.26 -0.82 6.68
N LEU A 828 16.58 -0.03 7.53
CA LEU A 828 17.01 0.13 8.92
C LEU A 828 16.93 -1.22 9.65
N CYS A 829 18.07 -1.72 10.11
CA CYS A 829 18.14 -2.90 10.96
C CYS A 829 18.51 -2.45 12.38
N PRO A 830 17.54 -2.36 13.32
CA PRO A 830 17.85 -2.08 14.71
C PRO A 830 18.62 -3.27 15.29
N THR A 831 19.94 -3.12 15.43
CA THR A 831 20.81 -4.14 16.02
C THR A 831 21.52 -3.60 17.25
N LYS A 832 21.78 -4.49 18.21
CA LYS A 832 22.63 -4.17 19.37
C LYS A 832 24.11 -4.07 19.02
N LEU A 833 24.50 -4.69 17.91
CA LEU A 833 25.88 -4.75 17.48
C LEU A 833 26.28 -3.39 16.91
N GLN A 834 27.23 -2.73 17.57
CA GLN A 834 27.77 -1.44 17.13
C GLN A 834 29.06 -1.65 16.34
N ASN A 835 29.31 -0.80 15.34
CA ASN A 835 30.56 -0.77 14.57
C ASN A 835 30.90 -2.06 13.79
N LEU A 836 29.90 -2.83 13.36
CA LEU A 836 30.12 -3.90 12.40
C LEU A 836 30.25 -3.32 10.98
N THR A 837 31.34 -3.67 10.30
CA THR A 837 31.54 -3.36 8.88
C THR A 837 30.39 -3.97 8.07
N GLY A 838 29.68 -3.15 7.29
CA GLY A 838 28.52 -3.57 6.49
C GLY A 838 27.15 -3.33 7.12
N ILE A 839 27.07 -2.87 8.38
CA ILE A 839 25.80 -2.46 9.02
C ILE A 839 25.64 -0.94 8.91
N SER A 840 24.75 -0.50 8.02
CA SER A 840 24.35 0.90 7.92
C SER A 840 23.31 1.23 9.00
N ASN A 841 23.64 2.15 9.92
CA ASN A 841 22.67 2.72 10.85
C ASN A 841 21.76 3.79 10.21
N SER A 842 22.02 4.15 8.94
CA SER A 842 21.19 5.06 8.16
C SER A 842 20.23 4.28 7.26
N ALA A 843 18.93 4.53 7.40
CA ALA A 843 17.90 3.93 6.56
C ALA A 843 17.88 4.58 5.17
N SER A 844 17.90 3.80 4.09
CA SER A 844 17.56 4.32 2.77
C SER A 844 16.06 4.57 2.68
N GLN A 845 15.66 5.80 2.34
CA GLN A 845 14.25 6.13 2.12
C GLN A 845 13.61 5.22 1.05
N LYS A 846 14.38 4.82 0.03
CA LYS A 846 13.93 3.90 -1.04
C LYS A 846 13.66 2.49 -0.49
N ALA A 847 14.52 1.99 0.40
CA ALA A 847 14.35 0.68 1.03
C ALA A 847 13.14 0.64 1.98
N MET A 848 12.91 1.73 2.71
CA MET A 848 11.75 1.89 3.58
C MET A 848 10.44 1.96 2.78
N ASP A 849 10.46 2.70 1.67
CA ASP A 849 9.29 2.82 0.78
C ASP A 849 8.88 1.45 0.19
N LEU A 850 9.86 0.64 -0.27
CA LEU A 850 9.58 -0.73 -0.68
C LEU A 850 9.06 -1.58 0.48
N PHE A 851 9.67 -1.49 1.66
CA PHE A 851 9.25 -2.27 2.84
C PHE A 851 7.78 -2.04 3.20
N LEU A 852 7.35 -0.79 3.26
CA LEU A 852 5.96 -0.45 3.60
C LEU A 852 4.98 -0.98 2.55
N LYS A 853 5.35 -0.95 1.27
CA LYS A 853 4.53 -1.48 0.17
C LYS A 853 4.47 -3.00 0.18
N CYS A 854 5.58 -3.70 0.45
CA CYS A 854 5.57 -5.14 0.68
C CYS A 854 4.60 -5.52 1.79
N ARG A 855 4.64 -4.81 2.93
CA ARG A 855 3.73 -5.07 4.05
C ARG A 855 2.26 -4.85 3.71
N TYR A 856 1.98 -3.79 2.95
CA TYR A 856 0.62 -3.58 2.43
C TYR A 856 0.16 -4.74 1.53
N LEU A 857 1.01 -5.18 0.61
CA LEU A 857 0.69 -6.29 -0.29
C LEU A 857 0.57 -7.62 0.47
N ASP A 858 1.37 -7.85 1.51
CA ASP A 858 1.27 -9.03 2.37
C ASP A 858 -0.10 -9.12 3.05
N GLU A 859 -0.61 -7.99 3.53
CA GLU A 859 -1.93 -7.89 4.17
C GLU A 859 -3.06 -8.17 3.16
N GLU A 860 -2.98 -7.60 1.96
CA GLU A 860 -4.06 -7.72 0.96
C GLU A 860 -4.06 -9.07 0.21
N THR A 861 -2.88 -9.68 0.03
CA THR A 861 -2.73 -10.91 -0.78
C THR A 861 -2.42 -12.17 0.04
N GLY A 862 -2.24 -12.05 1.35
CA GLY A 862 -1.80 -13.15 2.20
C GLY A 862 -0.35 -13.57 1.92
N SER A 863 0.56 -12.59 1.81
CA SER A 863 1.99 -12.78 1.50
C SER A 863 2.28 -13.45 0.15
N ARG A 864 1.54 -13.02 -0.88
CA ARG A 864 1.70 -13.53 -2.26
C ARG A 864 1.94 -12.42 -3.30
N GLY A 865 1.96 -11.16 -2.88
CA GLY A 865 1.99 -10.00 -3.78
C GLY A 865 3.39 -9.50 -4.15
N VAL A 866 4.47 -10.19 -3.77
CA VAL A 866 5.84 -9.69 -3.97
C VAL A 866 6.75 -10.72 -4.65
N THR A 867 7.39 -10.33 -5.75
CA THR A 867 8.47 -11.09 -6.38
C THR A 867 9.68 -10.20 -6.61
N LEU A 868 10.80 -10.55 -6.00
CA LEU A 868 12.07 -9.84 -6.14
C LEU A 868 12.99 -10.59 -7.11
N ALA A 869 13.75 -9.88 -7.94
CA ALA A 869 14.72 -10.48 -8.84
C ALA A 869 16.07 -9.76 -8.69
N THR A 870 17.16 -10.53 -8.58
CA THR A 870 18.51 -9.96 -8.52
C THR A 870 19.57 -11.03 -8.80
N GLY A 871 20.63 -10.66 -9.52
CA GLY A 871 21.81 -11.52 -9.68
C GLY A 871 22.74 -11.55 -8.47
N THR A 872 22.57 -10.62 -7.53
CA THR A 872 23.44 -10.40 -6.37
C THR A 872 22.58 -10.20 -5.11
N PRO A 873 21.84 -11.23 -4.65
CA PRO A 873 20.94 -11.11 -3.50
C PRO A 873 21.68 -10.71 -2.22
N ILE A 874 22.96 -11.10 -2.11
CA ILE A 874 23.84 -10.82 -1.00
C ILE A 874 25.15 -10.34 -1.60
N SER A 875 25.59 -9.14 -1.25
CA SER A 875 26.86 -8.58 -1.69
C SER A 875 27.92 -8.75 -0.59
N ASN A 876 27.69 -8.17 0.59
CA ASN A 876 28.76 -7.96 1.58
C ASN A 876 28.32 -8.02 3.05
N SER A 877 27.01 -8.13 3.37
CA SER A 877 26.54 -8.03 4.76
C SER A 877 25.36 -8.93 5.09
N ILE A 878 25.36 -9.46 6.31
CA ILE A 878 24.23 -10.22 6.87
C ILE A 878 22.96 -9.38 7.00
N THR A 879 23.09 -8.05 7.07
CA THR A 879 21.93 -7.15 7.09
C THR A 879 21.20 -7.14 5.75
N GLU A 880 21.88 -7.43 4.64
CA GLU A 880 21.24 -7.54 3.33
C GLU A 880 20.32 -8.77 3.29
N ILE A 881 20.77 -9.90 3.87
CA ILE A 881 19.95 -11.10 4.05
C ILE A 881 18.72 -10.78 4.90
N HIS A 882 18.94 -10.13 6.05
CA HIS A 882 17.84 -9.75 6.93
C HIS A 882 16.83 -8.82 6.25
N THR A 883 17.30 -7.85 5.46
CA THR A 883 16.42 -6.98 4.67
C THR A 883 15.62 -7.78 3.65
N MET A 884 16.25 -8.68 2.90
CA MET A 884 15.56 -9.50 1.89
C MET A 884 14.53 -10.45 2.49
N LEU A 885 14.78 -10.99 3.69
CA LEU A 885 13.81 -11.82 4.43
C LEU A 885 12.66 -11.00 5.05
N ARG A 886 12.81 -9.67 5.15
CA ARG A 886 11.79 -8.75 5.65
C ARG A 886 10.94 -8.15 4.54
N TYR A 887 11.40 -8.20 3.30
CA TYR A 887 10.51 -8.00 2.15
C TYR A 887 9.68 -9.25 1.94
#